data_AF-A0A2M8KLX3-F1
#
_entry.id   AF-A0A2M8KLX3-F1
#
_cell.length_a   1.000
_cell.length_b   1.000
_cell.length_c   1.000
_cell.angle_alpha   90.00
_cell.angle_beta   90.00
_cell.angle_gamma   90.00
#
_symmetry.space_group_name_H-M   'P 1'
#
loop_
_entity.id
_entity.type
_entity.pdbx_description
1 polymer ?
#
loop_
_entity_poly.entity_id
_entity_poly.type
_entity_poly.pdbx_seq_one_letter_code
_entity_poly.pdbx_strand_id
1 'polypeptide(L)'
;MENKLLMTSESLPRPKYILDPLEGIIEGESRLKRYINFVTDVLGKIWVEAGPGEFTDDFYRSTRYDRRFNDIDQNAWVSGYTQFSPLARDPRNLTEREFQNFVDNLGTLDYVRLRSVPPQLLIPGLLVASVGGSCALETNSVHTVNEIKAYIVGLRQRIETGVNEIDRHELEQEIKRYQSLMQDFVRKVILAAPTITHISGAMLGGYNYGVHYWETDMWRERIEMEYGIPHDEAVTLVDEAYQRIHEAVQRRSLLINPESAILAVNFDEFALSSAVEQWLSQLGLDSNNHRVLEVIYTYVGPNQLELLKQVLSRRLKSGKLNKIETKAIKVLIASDFHVRGKQIDHLRWGSMDLPKEVIMGLREMDKEEKEKFDNDYAYRMGIVIMRWVYQANVDESTRSVAAGFTDLPTFNSEVQHEERSVGFKFKGVPGTAEFIESVNQQLTNPARLNRFNLDIHLKALQQYSLDTTGQKKVLSQKMIQLQEQLLPLEKKVKQARESLRKVGSKIEKYKANIKIQQTVLELVKYLSGEKGLVSLKDLQDIAGIIKNQRSKSLENARRKQAENAARLTVEERTDLEGLPDLIKALETVEHGEQPIISSKGLVQLNKLVDTAEKVIEENKKIIKEKELEESKAKAEVVETERIWQENSQSWLRLQNIKDQLSELGKYNPFPLTDNPFIHHAMQFLWDSDFVVFLKEAVKIQEGRLHSEVSKDEAVARMKNLVGQIYPKLEAYLKYLYGQIDYPTEFRFSQILNCY
;
A
#
# COMPACT_ATOMS: atom_id res chain seq x y z
N MET A 1 33.36 -23.42 50.87
CA MET A 1 34.26 -22.27 50.69
C MET A 1 33.89 -21.59 49.38
N GLU A 2 33.06 -20.57 49.49
CA GLU A 2 32.59 -19.73 48.38
C GLU A 2 33.69 -18.73 48.00
N ASN A 3 34.30 -18.89 46.82
CA ASN A 3 35.07 -17.81 46.23
C ASN A 3 34.11 -16.88 45.48
N LYS A 4 33.67 -15.81 46.15
CA LYS A 4 33.12 -14.61 45.51
C LYS A 4 34.18 -14.04 44.57
N LEU A 5 34.06 -14.35 43.28
CA LEU A 5 34.70 -13.58 42.20
C LEU A 5 33.99 -12.23 42.10
N LEU A 6 34.34 -11.32 43.02
CA LEU A 6 34.13 -9.90 42.84
C LEU A 6 35.09 -9.44 41.74
N MET A 7 34.65 -9.53 40.48
CA MET A 7 35.24 -8.69 39.45
C MET A 7 34.86 -7.25 39.78
N THR A 8 35.84 -6.46 40.20
CA THR A 8 35.70 -5.02 40.34
C THR A 8 35.33 -4.43 38.98
N SER A 9 34.39 -3.49 38.98
CA SER A 9 33.81 -2.83 37.79
C SER A 9 34.82 -2.15 36.87
N GLU A 10 36.08 -1.99 37.32
CA GLU A 10 37.18 -1.39 36.57
C GLU A 10 37.82 -2.33 35.53
N SER A 11 37.49 -3.63 35.52
CA SER A 11 38.11 -4.63 34.62
C SER A 11 37.25 -5.05 33.42
N LEU A 12 36.03 -4.52 33.29
CA LEU A 12 35.16 -4.83 32.16
C LEU A 12 35.47 -3.88 31.00
N PRO A 13 35.74 -4.40 29.78
CA PRO A 13 36.06 -3.57 28.63
C PRO A 13 34.84 -2.72 28.24
N ARG A 14 34.83 -1.47 28.69
CA ARG A 14 33.95 -0.44 28.13
C ARG A 14 34.43 -0.12 26.72
N PRO A 15 33.53 0.23 25.77
CA PRO A 15 33.96 0.81 24.51
C PRO A 15 34.85 2.02 24.81
N LYS A 16 36.10 2.00 24.36
CA LYS A 16 36.96 3.19 24.36
C LYS A 16 36.38 4.13 23.29
N TYR A 17 35.46 4.99 23.71
CA TYR A 17 34.79 6.04 22.93
C TYR A 17 33.86 5.53 21.82
N ILE A 18 32.56 5.76 21.99
CA ILE A 18 31.56 5.61 20.94
C ILE A 18 31.69 6.85 20.04
N LEU A 19 32.28 6.69 18.86
CA LEU A 19 32.41 7.77 17.88
C LEU A 19 31.04 8.39 17.57
N ASP A 20 31.04 9.68 17.24
CA ASP A 20 29.83 10.36 16.80
C ASP A 20 29.77 10.36 15.26
N PRO A 21 28.84 9.60 14.63
CA PRO A 21 28.71 9.58 13.17
C PRO A 21 28.26 10.91 12.56
N LEU A 22 27.82 11.88 13.39
CA LEU A 22 27.40 13.21 12.96
C LEU A 22 28.52 14.26 13.06
N GLU A 23 29.61 13.94 13.75
CA GLU A 23 30.72 14.86 13.99
C GLU A 23 31.39 15.29 12.69
N GLY A 24 31.63 16.59 12.54
CA GLY A 24 32.19 17.18 11.31
C GLY A 24 31.25 17.20 10.10
N ILE A 25 30.04 16.65 10.22
CA ILE A 25 29.03 16.60 9.15
C ILE A 25 27.85 17.51 9.47
N ILE A 26 27.33 17.38 10.68
CA ILE A 26 26.20 18.19 11.17
C ILE A 26 26.75 19.26 12.10
N GLU A 27 26.30 20.49 11.91
CA GLU A 27 26.73 21.61 12.75
C GLU A 27 26.18 21.44 14.16
N GLY A 28 27.02 21.73 15.17
CA GLY A 28 26.63 21.66 16.58
C GLY A 28 27.83 21.51 17.51
N GLU A 29 27.87 22.33 18.56
CA GLU A 29 28.95 22.35 19.56
C GLU A 29 29.02 21.08 20.43
N SER A 30 27.89 20.37 20.55
CA SER A 30 27.79 19.11 21.28
C SER A 30 27.13 18.01 20.43
N ARG A 31 27.33 16.76 20.85
CA ARG A 31 26.72 15.58 20.22
C ARG A 31 25.19 15.67 20.20
N LEU A 32 24.60 16.15 21.30
CA LEU A 32 23.16 16.40 21.39
C LEU A 32 22.72 17.44 20.34
N LYS A 33 23.44 18.57 20.23
CA LYS A 33 23.07 19.61 19.28
C LYS A 33 23.14 19.11 17.83
N ARG A 34 24.16 18.32 17.49
CA ARG A 34 24.26 17.67 16.18
C ARG A 34 23.14 16.67 15.94
N TYR A 35 22.79 15.85 16.93
CA TYR A 35 21.65 14.94 16.85
C TYR A 35 20.33 15.70 16.58
N ILE A 36 20.06 16.77 17.33
CA ILE A 36 18.86 17.61 17.14
C ILE A 36 18.83 18.15 15.71
N ASN A 37 19.90 18.81 15.27
CA ASN A 37 19.99 19.40 13.95
C ASN A 37 19.88 18.35 12.83
N PHE A 38 20.44 17.15 13.02
CA PHE A 38 20.27 16.05 12.06
C PHE A 38 18.81 15.61 11.95
N VAL A 39 18.14 15.42 13.09
CA VAL A 39 16.73 15.01 13.13
C VAL A 39 15.82 16.08 12.55
N THR A 40 16.08 17.37 12.79
CA THR A 40 15.23 18.46 12.28
C THR A 40 15.53 18.84 10.85
N ASP A 41 16.81 19.00 10.51
CA ASP A 41 17.23 19.69 9.29
C ASP A 41 17.59 18.74 8.16
N VAL A 42 17.81 17.46 8.47
CA VAL A 42 18.02 16.41 7.46
C VAL A 42 16.82 15.47 7.47
N LEU A 43 16.58 14.75 8.56
CA LEU A 43 15.48 13.79 8.60
C LEU A 43 14.15 14.52 8.43
N GLY A 44 13.83 15.53 9.24
CA GLY A 44 12.58 16.29 9.13
C GLY A 44 12.27 16.80 7.72
N LYS A 45 13.30 17.17 6.95
CA LYS A 45 13.17 17.69 5.59
C LYS A 45 12.89 16.64 4.51
N ILE A 46 13.23 15.38 4.76
CA ILE A 46 12.88 14.28 3.85
C ILE A 46 11.34 14.14 3.80
N TRP A 47 10.60 14.30 4.91
CA TRP A 47 9.15 14.03 5.04
C TRP A 47 8.20 15.25 5.00
N VAL A 48 8.64 16.42 4.54
CA VAL A 48 7.84 17.68 4.60
C VAL A 48 6.58 17.67 3.72
N GLU A 49 6.51 16.84 2.67
CA GLU A 49 5.43 16.87 1.67
C GLU A 49 4.31 15.84 1.86
N ALA A 50 4.37 15.00 2.89
CA ALA A 50 3.25 14.11 3.18
C ALA A 50 2.12 14.97 3.79
N GLY A 51 1.01 15.19 3.06
CA GLY A 51 -0.15 15.95 3.56
C GLY A 51 -0.75 15.37 4.85
N PRO A 52 -1.85 15.90 5.41
CA PRO A 52 -2.48 15.30 6.61
C PRO A 52 -3.08 13.93 6.25
N GLY A 53 -2.29 12.87 6.37
CA GLY A 53 -2.66 11.47 6.18
C GLY A 53 -1.91 10.60 7.18
N GLU A 54 -2.35 9.35 7.38
CA GLU A 54 -1.83 8.41 8.38
C GLU A 54 -0.29 8.25 8.39
N PHE A 55 0.41 8.54 7.27
CA PHE A 55 1.86 8.45 7.12
C PHE A 55 2.64 9.62 7.69
N THR A 56 2.18 10.84 7.41
CA THR A 56 2.57 12.05 8.13
C THR A 56 2.25 11.82 9.58
N ASP A 57 1.12 11.23 9.86
CA ASP A 57 0.77 10.81 11.21
C ASP A 57 1.73 9.77 11.78
N ASP A 58 2.46 8.89 11.09
CA ASP A 58 3.44 7.97 11.72
C ASP A 58 4.81 8.61 11.99
N PHE A 59 5.35 9.41 11.07
CA PHE A 59 6.53 10.25 11.33
C PHE A 59 6.20 11.37 12.35
N TYR A 60 5.00 11.96 12.30
CA TYR A 60 4.50 12.94 13.27
C TYR A 60 4.01 12.31 14.58
N ARG A 61 3.44 11.10 14.62
CA ARG A 61 3.18 10.32 15.86
C ARG A 61 4.47 9.98 16.57
N SER A 62 5.57 9.87 15.82
CA SER A 62 6.92 9.65 16.35
C SER A 62 7.70 10.93 16.71
N THR A 63 7.27 12.10 16.21
CA THR A 63 7.88 13.42 16.53
C THR A 63 6.99 14.34 17.39
N ARG A 64 5.76 13.92 17.71
CA ARG A 64 4.80 14.55 18.65
C ARG A 64 5.26 14.49 20.13
N TYR A 65 6.55 14.54 20.41
CA TYR A 65 7.00 14.96 21.75
C TYR A 65 6.82 16.46 21.98
N ASP A 66 6.60 17.26 20.91
CA ASP A 66 7.09 18.64 20.91
C ASP A 66 6.06 19.77 20.70
N ARG A 67 4.78 19.55 21.03
CA ARG A 67 3.86 20.69 21.21
C ARG A 67 2.99 20.48 22.43
N ARG A 68 3.39 21.12 23.53
CA ARG A 68 2.61 21.53 24.73
C ARG A 68 3.13 20.97 26.05
N PHE A 69 4.35 21.35 26.42
CA PHE A 69 4.75 21.37 27.85
C PHE A 69 4.47 22.72 28.54
N ASN A 70 4.07 23.76 27.79
CA ASN A 70 3.78 25.09 28.35
C ASN A 70 2.31 25.54 28.26
N ASP A 71 1.43 24.83 27.53
CA ASP A 71 0.01 25.18 27.45
C ASP A 71 -0.86 24.00 27.90
N ILE A 72 -1.69 24.29 28.91
CA ILE A 72 -2.69 23.45 29.55
C ILE A 72 -3.82 23.21 28.53
N ASP A 73 -3.61 22.31 27.58
CA ASP A 73 -4.67 21.83 26.70
C ASP A 73 -4.57 20.30 26.60
N GLN A 74 -5.49 19.63 27.31
CA GLN A 74 -5.36 18.29 27.90
C GLN A 74 -5.56 17.10 26.94
N ASN A 75 -5.54 17.29 25.61
CA ASN A 75 -5.92 16.23 24.67
C ASN A 75 -4.83 15.90 23.63
N ALA A 76 -3.63 15.52 24.08
CA ALA A 76 -2.53 15.10 23.21
C ALA A 76 -2.28 13.58 23.30
N TRP A 77 -2.91 12.88 22.36
CA TRP A 77 -2.84 11.46 22.04
C TRP A 77 -1.42 10.89 22.09
N VAL A 78 -1.24 9.89 22.94
CA VAL A 78 -0.02 9.07 22.99
C VAL A 78 0.02 8.19 21.75
N SER A 79 1.07 8.29 20.93
CA SER A 79 1.29 7.28 19.90
C SER A 79 1.77 5.98 20.54
N GLY A 80 1.34 4.86 19.97
CA GLY A 80 1.75 3.52 20.39
C GLY A 80 3.25 3.27 20.40
N TYR A 81 4.14 4.21 20.04
CA TYR A 81 5.59 3.99 20.08
C TYR A 81 6.24 4.32 21.44
N THR A 82 5.53 4.99 22.36
CA THR A 82 5.98 5.26 23.74
C THR A 82 5.53 4.19 24.74
N GLN A 83 5.27 3.00 24.20
CA GLN A 83 4.32 1.99 24.66
C GLN A 83 4.56 1.38 26.04
N PHE A 84 5.56 1.79 26.83
CA PHE A 84 5.82 1.18 28.13
C PHE A 84 6.23 2.15 29.24
N SER A 85 6.53 3.41 28.93
CA SER A 85 6.81 4.37 30.00
C SER A 85 6.34 5.76 29.62
N PRO A 86 5.35 6.34 30.33
CA PRO A 86 4.99 7.75 30.12
C PRO A 86 6.10 8.71 30.61
N LEU A 87 7.16 8.17 31.23
CA LEU A 87 8.36 8.89 31.63
C LEU A 87 9.47 8.85 30.58
N ALA A 88 9.32 8.03 29.53
CA ALA A 88 10.32 8.00 28.48
C ALA A 88 10.37 9.34 27.74
N ARG A 89 11.58 9.81 27.46
CA ARG A 89 11.84 11.14 26.92
C ARG A 89 12.30 11.05 25.47
N ASP A 90 11.97 12.08 24.70
CA ASP A 90 12.62 12.32 23.41
C ASP A 90 14.12 12.59 23.65
N PRO A 91 15.04 11.92 22.95
CA PRO A 91 16.46 12.26 23.04
C PRO A 91 16.77 13.74 22.79
N ARG A 92 15.95 14.45 21.99
CA ARG A 92 16.08 15.90 21.71
C ARG A 92 15.87 16.78 22.95
N ASN A 93 15.12 16.28 23.94
CA ASN A 93 14.73 17.01 25.14
C ASN A 93 15.62 16.70 26.35
N LEU A 94 16.69 15.92 26.15
CA LEU A 94 17.67 15.61 27.20
C LEU A 94 18.63 16.78 27.38
N THR A 95 19.21 16.91 28.57
CA THR A 95 20.42 17.73 28.75
C THR A 95 21.62 17.07 28.05
N GLU A 96 22.67 17.84 27.74
CA GLU A 96 23.87 17.29 27.09
C GLU A 96 24.51 16.14 27.88
N ARG A 97 24.51 16.27 29.22
CA ARG A 97 25.01 15.22 30.12
C ARG A 97 24.12 13.98 30.09
N GLU A 98 22.81 14.13 30.15
CA GLU A 98 21.87 13.01 30.05
C GLU A 98 21.99 12.29 28.70
N PHE A 99 22.13 13.04 27.60
CA PHE A 99 22.33 12.48 26.27
C PHE A 99 23.65 11.71 26.18
N GLN A 100 24.73 12.24 26.76
CA GLN A 100 26.01 11.54 26.79
C GLN A 100 25.94 10.26 27.61
N ASN A 101 25.33 10.29 28.80
CA ASN A 101 25.10 9.07 29.61
C ASN A 101 24.29 8.03 28.83
N PHE A 102 23.23 8.46 28.16
CA PHE A 102 22.40 7.60 27.31
C PHE A 102 23.22 6.89 26.24
N VAL A 103 24.03 7.64 25.49
CA VAL A 103 24.91 7.08 24.45
C VAL A 103 25.92 6.11 25.07
N ASP A 104 26.59 6.51 26.16
CA ASP A 104 27.62 5.71 26.82
C ASP A 104 27.06 4.39 27.39
N ASN A 105 25.87 4.43 27.99
CA ASN A 105 25.19 3.26 28.52
C ASN A 105 24.75 2.31 27.42
N LEU A 106 24.33 2.83 26.25
CA LEU A 106 23.99 1.99 25.11
C LEU A 106 25.22 1.30 24.52
N GLY A 107 26.37 1.96 24.45
CA GLY A 107 27.56 1.29 23.90
C GLY A 107 27.52 1.06 22.38
N THR A 108 26.73 1.83 21.61
CA THR A 108 26.61 1.68 20.14
C THR A 108 26.58 3.01 19.37
N LEU A 109 27.08 2.99 18.13
CA LEU A 109 27.01 4.08 17.15
C LEU A 109 25.59 4.26 16.54
N ASP A 110 24.70 3.27 16.70
CA ASP A 110 23.36 3.24 16.09
C ASP A 110 22.32 4.10 16.84
N TYR A 111 22.76 4.89 17.84
CA TYR A 111 21.89 5.69 18.73
C TYR A 111 21.05 6.73 17.98
N VAL A 112 21.43 7.14 16.77
CA VAL A 112 20.70 8.11 15.93
C VAL A 112 19.29 7.61 15.60
N ARG A 113 19.07 6.28 15.63
CA ARG A 113 17.75 5.69 15.37
C ARG A 113 16.84 5.71 16.59
N LEU A 114 17.32 5.94 17.80
CA LEU A 114 16.47 5.88 19.01
C LEU A 114 15.55 7.10 19.12
N ARG A 115 14.29 6.86 19.55
CA ARG A 115 13.24 7.88 19.67
C ARG A 115 12.69 8.03 21.08
N SER A 116 12.97 7.07 21.95
CA SER A 116 12.44 7.05 23.30
C SER A 116 13.48 6.52 24.26
N VAL A 117 13.80 7.33 25.27
CA VAL A 117 14.81 7.02 26.28
C VAL A 117 14.14 6.86 27.64
N PRO A 118 14.08 5.63 28.19
CA PRO A 118 13.67 5.40 29.56
C PRO A 118 14.58 6.17 30.55
N PRO A 119 14.03 6.77 31.63
CA PRO A 119 14.83 7.52 32.60
C PRO A 119 16.01 6.74 33.18
N GLN A 120 15.87 5.43 33.35
CA GLN A 120 16.92 4.57 33.88
C GLN A 120 18.16 4.59 33.00
N LEU A 121 18.03 4.68 31.68
CA LEU A 121 19.18 4.75 30.75
C LEU A 121 19.97 6.06 30.86
N LEU A 122 19.49 7.04 31.64
CA LEU A 122 20.20 8.30 31.88
C LEU A 122 21.14 8.22 33.08
N ILE A 123 21.06 7.16 33.89
CA ILE A 123 21.88 6.95 35.08
C ILE A 123 23.32 6.64 34.65
N PRO A 124 24.35 7.40 35.08
CA PRO A 124 25.71 7.17 34.64
C PRO A 124 26.25 5.78 35.00
N GLY A 125 26.90 5.12 34.05
CA GLY A 125 27.72 3.93 34.31
C GLY A 125 26.95 2.63 34.45
N LEU A 126 25.71 2.58 33.98
CA LEU A 126 24.90 1.37 33.94
C LEU A 126 25.45 0.37 32.92
N LEU A 127 25.33 -0.91 33.26
CA LEU A 127 25.55 -2.00 32.32
C LEU A 127 24.21 -2.48 31.78
N VAL A 128 24.04 -2.43 30.47
CA VAL A 128 22.82 -2.90 29.81
C VAL A 128 23.07 -4.24 29.13
N ALA A 129 22.12 -5.17 29.28
CA ALA A 129 22.01 -6.33 28.41
C ALA A 129 21.11 -5.93 27.24
N SER A 130 21.72 -5.61 26.10
CA SER A 130 20.99 -5.32 24.88
C SER A 130 20.40 -6.59 24.31
N VAL A 131 19.08 -6.59 24.13
CA VAL A 131 18.37 -7.73 23.59
C VAL A 131 17.45 -7.33 22.45
N GLY A 132 17.08 -8.31 21.65
CA GLY A 132 15.97 -8.19 20.73
C GLY A 132 15.57 -9.55 20.17
N GLY A 133 14.62 -9.56 19.23
CA GLY A 133 14.06 -10.78 18.68
C GLY A 133 13.40 -10.51 17.34
N SER A 134 13.44 -11.47 16.44
CA SER A 134 12.72 -11.41 15.17
C SER A 134 11.63 -12.46 15.12
N CYS A 135 10.67 -12.26 14.22
CA CYS A 135 9.66 -13.27 13.92
C CYS A 135 10.17 -14.22 12.83
N ALA A 136 9.67 -15.45 12.80
CA ALA A 136 9.90 -16.33 11.66
C ALA A 136 9.09 -15.89 10.42
N LEU A 137 7.95 -15.23 10.65
CA LEU A 137 7.07 -14.69 9.63
C LEU A 137 6.84 -13.19 9.89
N GLU A 138 7.05 -12.31 8.91
CA GLU A 138 6.78 -10.88 9.10
C GLU A 138 5.29 -10.58 9.30
N THR A 139 4.98 -9.45 9.94
CA THR A 139 3.61 -8.99 10.20
C THR A 139 2.72 -8.97 8.95
N ASN A 140 3.24 -8.52 7.80
CA ASN A 140 2.45 -8.53 6.55
C ASN A 140 2.21 -9.93 6.01
N SER A 141 3.20 -10.81 6.11
CA SER A 141 3.03 -12.21 5.78
C SER A 141 1.96 -12.86 6.67
N VAL A 142 1.89 -12.50 7.96
CA VAL A 142 0.80 -12.92 8.86
C VAL A 142 -0.56 -12.37 8.40
N HIS A 143 -0.63 -11.12 7.94
CA HIS A 143 -1.87 -10.55 7.38
C HIS A 143 -2.36 -11.32 6.15
N THR A 144 -1.48 -11.60 5.17
CA THR A 144 -1.84 -12.41 3.99
C THR A 144 -2.35 -13.79 4.38
N VAL A 145 -1.71 -14.44 5.36
CA VAL A 145 -2.17 -15.73 5.89
C VAL A 145 -3.54 -15.61 6.54
N ASN A 146 -3.78 -14.55 7.32
CA ASN A 146 -5.08 -14.33 7.96
C ASN A 146 -6.22 -14.11 6.96
N GLU A 147 -5.97 -13.40 5.85
CA GLU A 147 -6.95 -13.22 4.77
C GLU A 147 -7.32 -14.54 4.10
N ILE A 148 -6.31 -15.37 3.77
CA ILE A 148 -6.54 -16.71 3.22
C ILE A 148 -7.29 -17.59 4.23
N LYS A 149 -6.91 -17.54 5.51
CA LYS A 149 -7.54 -18.29 6.60
C LYS A 149 -8.99 -17.88 6.81
N ALA A 150 -9.29 -16.58 6.80
CA ALA A 150 -10.65 -16.05 6.93
C ALA A 150 -11.55 -16.54 5.79
N TYR A 151 -11.02 -16.56 4.56
CA TYR A 151 -11.73 -17.12 3.41
C TYR A 151 -12.04 -18.62 3.60
N ILE A 152 -11.06 -19.42 4.02
CA ILE A 152 -11.25 -20.85 4.31
C ILE A 152 -12.33 -21.07 5.39
N VAL A 153 -12.32 -20.27 6.46
CA VAL A 153 -13.35 -20.33 7.52
C VAL A 153 -14.73 -20.02 6.97
N GLY A 154 -14.86 -18.99 6.12
CA GLY A 154 -16.12 -18.67 5.45
C GLY A 154 -16.64 -19.80 4.57
N LEU A 155 -15.76 -20.51 3.85
CA LEU A 155 -16.14 -21.69 3.06
C LEU A 155 -16.63 -22.84 3.95
N ARG A 156 -15.97 -23.10 5.09
CA ARG A 156 -16.40 -24.13 6.04
C ARG A 156 -17.76 -23.82 6.65
N GLN A 157 -17.99 -22.58 7.04
CA GLN A 157 -19.27 -22.14 7.58
C GLN A 157 -20.42 -22.33 6.57
N ARG A 158 -20.16 -22.12 5.27
CA ARG A 158 -21.14 -22.40 4.20
C ARG A 158 -21.47 -23.89 4.09
N ILE A 159 -20.50 -24.78 4.29
CA ILE A 159 -20.75 -26.23 4.32
C ILE A 159 -21.65 -26.57 5.51
N GLU A 160 -21.36 -25.99 6.68
CA GLU A 160 -22.10 -26.23 7.93
C GLU A 160 -23.54 -25.71 7.89
N THR A 161 -23.82 -24.63 7.16
CA THR A 161 -25.18 -24.05 7.04
C THR A 161 -26.10 -24.76 6.04
N GLY A 162 -25.64 -25.84 5.39
CA GLY A 162 -26.47 -26.73 4.58
C GLY A 162 -26.49 -26.40 3.09
N VAL A 163 -25.46 -26.84 2.38
CA VAL A 163 -25.37 -26.86 0.90
C VAL A 163 -25.66 -28.26 0.35
N ASN A 164 -26.04 -28.37 -0.93
CA ASN A 164 -26.23 -29.67 -1.58
C ASN A 164 -24.89 -30.42 -1.75
N GLU A 165 -24.92 -31.72 -2.07
CA GLU A 165 -23.71 -32.56 -2.15
C GLU A 165 -22.71 -32.13 -3.25
N ILE A 166 -23.19 -31.62 -4.38
CA ILE A 166 -22.35 -31.15 -5.48
C ILE A 166 -21.58 -29.89 -5.05
N ASP A 167 -22.30 -28.91 -4.51
CA ASP A 167 -21.74 -27.67 -3.98
C ASP A 167 -20.79 -27.96 -2.80
N ARG A 168 -21.09 -28.97 -1.97
CA ARG A 168 -20.21 -29.41 -0.89
C ARG A 168 -18.88 -29.91 -1.42
N HIS A 169 -18.88 -30.76 -2.45
CA HIS A 169 -17.66 -31.30 -3.02
C HIS A 169 -16.78 -30.20 -3.62
N GLU A 170 -17.37 -29.24 -4.33
CA GLU A 170 -16.67 -28.09 -4.90
C GLU A 170 -16.05 -27.21 -3.80
N LEU A 171 -16.79 -26.90 -2.73
CA LEU A 171 -16.30 -26.14 -1.59
C LEU A 171 -15.16 -26.88 -0.86
N GLU A 172 -15.24 -28.19 -0.69
CA GLU A 172 -14.18 -29.00 -0.09
C GLU A 172 -12.90 -29.01 -0.95
N GLN A 173 -13.03 -29.07 -2.28
CA GLN A 173 -11.89 -28.92 -3.19
C GLN A 173 -11.27 -27.53 -3.10
N GLU A 174 -12.10 -26.49 -3.02
CA GLU A 174 -11.64 -25.11 -2.90
C GLU A 174 -10.92 -24.85 -1.57
N ILE A 175 -11.44 -25.40 -0.46
CA ILE A 175 -10.77 -25.37 0.86
C ILE A 175 -9.38 -26.00 0.75
N LYS A 176 -9.26 -27.20 0.15
CA LYS A 176 -7.95 -27.87 -0.03
C LYS A 176 -6.99 -27.02 -0.86
N ARG A 177 -7.47 -26.39 -1.94
CA ARG A 177 -6.66 -25.49 -2.78
C ARG A 177 -6.12 -24.31 -1.98
N TYR A 178 -6.96 -23.63 -1.21
CA TYR A 178 -6.54 -22.47 -0.41
C TYR A 178 -5.68 -22.86 0.80
N GLN A 179 -5.91 -24.03 1.41
CA GLN A 179 -5.00 -24.57 2.43
C GLN A 179 -3.60 -24.83 1.85
N SER A 180 -3.51 -25.44 0.67
CA SER A 180 -2.23 -25.64 -0.02
C SER A 180 -1.56 -24.30 -0.37
N LEU A 181 -2.32 -23.32 -0.88
CA LEU A 181 -1.81 -21.98 -1.17
C LEU A 181 -1.23 -21.31 0.08
N MET A 182 -1.93 -21.39 1.22
CA MET A 182 -1.49 -20.83 2.49
C MET A 182 -0.19 -21.51 2.96
N GLN A 183 -0.14 -22.84 2.96
CA GLN A 183 1.06 -23.59 3.35
C GLN A 183 2.25 -23.25 2.46
N ASP A 184 2.07 -23.22 1.15
CA ASP A 184 3.13 -22.90 0.20
C ASP A 184 3.61 -21.46 0.33
N PHE A 185 2.70 -20.53 0.60
CA PHE A 185 3.06 -19.14 0.89
C PHE A 185 3.91 -19.05 2.17
N VAL A 186 3.45 -19.65 3.27
CA VAL A 186 4.18 -19.68 4.55
C VAL A 186 5.58 -20.28 4.37
N ARG A 187 5.70 -21.43 3.70
CA ARG A 187 7.00 -22.06 3.39
C ARG A 187 7.93 -21.08 2.67
N LYS A 188 7.46 -20.49 1.58
CA LYS A 188 8.28 -19.59 0.74
C LYS A 188 8.73 -18.35 1.49
N VAL A 189 7.88 -17.77 2.34
CA VAL A 189 8.23 -16.63 3.19
C VAL A 189 9.33 -17.00 4.17
N ILE A 190 9.16 -18.08 4.94
CA ILE A 190 10.15 -18.50 5.96
C ILE A 190 11.49 -18.86 5.31
N LEU A 191 11.45 -19.53 4.16
CA LEU A 191 12.65 -19.85 3.39
C LEU A 191 13.37 -18.60 2.88
N ALA A 192 12.64 -17.53 2.57
CA ALA A 192 13.19 -16.26 2.10
C ALA A 192 13.89 -15.45 3.21
N ALA A 193 13.71 -15.79 4.48
CA ALA A 193 14.41 -15.15 5.59
C ALA A 193 15.95 -15.33 5.47
N PRO A 194 16.75 -14.31 5.85
CA PRO A 194 16.32 -13.04 6.40
C PRO A 194 15.82 -12.07 5.32
N THR A 195 14.99 -11.15 5.74
CA THR A 195 14.70 -9.91 5.02
C THR A 195 15.38 -8.76 5.75
N ILE A 196 15.44 -7.55 5.17
CA ILE A 196 16.08 -6.45 5.90
C ILE A 196 15.39 -6.20 7.24
N THR A 197 14.07 -6.41 7.31
CA THR A 197 13.27 -6.09 8.49
C THR A 197 13.61 -7.08 9.59
N HIS A 198 13.87 -8.34 9.25
CA HIS A 198 14.46 -9.28 10.18
C HIS A 198 15.84 -8.83 10.70
N ILE A 199 16.65 -8.19 9.85
CA ILE A 199 18.04 -7.79 10.19
C ILE A 199 18.08 -6.50 11.01
N SER A 200 17.42 -5.43 10.56
CA SER A 200 17.41 -4.13 11.22
C SER A 200 16.39 -4.05 12.36
N GLY A 201 15.32 -4.86 12.28
CA GLY A 201 14.26 -4.93 13.29
C GLY A 201 14.48 -5.97 14.39
N ALA A 202 15.50 -6.84 14.30
CA ALA A 202 15.78 -7.80 15.37
C ALA A 202 16.18 -7.08 16.66
N MET A 203 17.19 -6.22 16.57
CA MET A 203 17.77 -5.44 17.65
C MET A 203 18.59 -4.28 17.08
N LEU A 204 18.77 -3.24 17.89
CA LEU A 204 19.82 -2.26 17.65
C LEU A 204 21.18 -2.98 17.61
N GLY A 205 21.99 -2.70 16.59
CA GLY A 205 23.26 -3.38 16.39
C GLY A 205 24.42 -2.60 17.00
N GLY A 206 25.60 -3.21 17.04
CA GLY A 206 26.85 -2.53 17.41
C GLY A 206 27.18 -2.49 18.90
N TYR A 207 26.40 -3.17 19.74
CA TYR A 207 26.76 -3.41 21.14
C TYR A 207 27.95 -4.36 21.21
N ASN A 208 28.85 -4.16 22.17
CA ASN A 208 29.94 -5.12 22.43
C ASN A 208 29.41 -6.54 22.63
N TYR A 209 28.33 -6.68 23.41
CA TYR A 209 27.65 -7.95 23.62
C TYR A 209 26.14 -7.75 23.63
N GLY A 210 25.41 -8.66 23.00
CA GLY A 210 23.96 -8.62 22.96
C GLY A 210 23.34 -10.01 22.91
N VAL A 211 22.01 -10.07 22.99
CA VAL A 211 21.25 -11.31 22.93
C VAL A 211 20.15 -11.22 21.86
N HIS A 212 20.17 -12.16 20.93
CA HIS A 212 19.08 -12.36 19.98
C HIS A 212 18.19 -13.50 20.47
N TYR A 213 16.96 -13.17 20.82
CA TYR A 213 15.95 -14.14 21.22
C TYR A 213 15.38 -14.87 20.02
N TRP A 214 15.37 -16.19 20.11
CA TRP A 214 14.76 -17.08 19.15
C TRP A 214 13.39 -17.50 19.68
N GLU A 215 12.34 -17.05 19.01
CA GLU A 215 10.94 -17.36 19.36
C GLU A 215 10.49 -18.65 18.63
N THR A 216 11.41 -19.64 18.55
CA THR A 216 11.30 -20.85 17.73
C THR A 216 10.09 -21.70 18.11
N ASP A 217 9.86 -21.90 19.41
CA ASP A 217 8.77 -22.71 19.93
C ASP A 217 7.39 -22.09 19.61
N MET A 218 7.24 -20.77 19.79
CA MET A 218 6.04 -20.03 19.44
C MET A 218 5.72 -20.14 17.95
N TRP A 219 6.69 -19.86 17.08
CA TRP A 219 6.45 -19.90 15.64
C TRP A 219 6.21 -21.31 15.12
N ARG A 220 6.95 -22.31 15.63
CA ARG A 220 6.72 -23.72 15.31
C ARG A 220 5.28 -24.12 15.61
N GLU A 221 4.79 -23.81 16.81
CA GLU A 221 3.43 -24.17 17.24
C GLU A 221 2.37 -23.51 16.33
N ARG A 222 2.53 -22.23 15.98
CA ARG A 222 1.62 -21.54 15.05
C ARG A 222 1.67 -22.13 13.65
N ILE A 223 2.86 -22.39 13.12
CA ILE A 223 3.05 -22.97 11.78
C ILE A 223 2.44 -24.37 11.70
N GLU A 224 2.59 -25.16 12.75
CA GLU A 224 2.01 -26.49 12.86
C GLU A 224 0.48 -26.44 12.99
N MET A 225 -0.01 -25.81 14.06
CA MET A 225 -1.42 -25.89 14.44
C MET A 225 -2.32 -24.95 13.64
N GLU A 226 -1.85 -23.74 13.33
CA GLU A 226 -2.68 -22.75 12.62
C GLU A 226 -2.56 -22.84 11.10
N TYR A 227 -1.37 -23.14 10.58
CA TYR A 227 -1.11 -23.14 9.13
C TYR A 227 -1.09 -24.55 8.53
N GLY A 228 -1.06 -25.59 9.36
CA GLY A 228 -1.17 -26.99 8.94
C GLY A 228 0.09 -27.55 8.30
N ILE A 229 1.26 -26.98 8.60
CA ILE A 229 2.55 -27.54 8.17
C ILE A 229 2.97 -28.66 9.13
N PRO A 230 3.40 -29.84 8.68
CA PRO A 230 3.81 -30.94 9.57
C PRO A 230 4.89 -30.55 10.58
N HIS A 231 4.84 -31.12 11.78
CA HIS A 231 5.74 -30.79 12.90
C HIS A 231 7.23 -30.78 12.51
N ASP A 232 7.74 -31.87 11.93
CA ASP A 232 9.16 -32.00 11.57
C ASP A 232 9.60 -30.95 10.54
N GLU A 233 8.69 -30.60 9.62
CA GLU A 233 8.92 -29.54 8.65
C GLU A 233 8.90 -28.16 9.33
N ALA A 234 7.95 -27.91 10.23
CA ALA A 234 7.84 -26.67 10.98
C ALA A 234 9.08 -26.40 11.85
N VAL A 235 9.59 -27.42 12.55
CA VAL A 235 10.85 -27.36 13.32
C VAL A 235 11.98 -26.90 12.41
N THR A 236 12.19 -27.63 11.31
CA THR A 236 13.30 -27.36 10.39
C THR A 236 13.22 -25.95 9.79
N LEU A 237 12.04 -25.56 9.30
CA LEU A 237 11.84 -24.25 8.68
C LEU A 237 12.15 -23.10 9.65
N VAL A 238 11.66 -23.21 10.88
CA VAL A 238 11.78 -22.15 11.89
C VAL A 238 13.22 -22.06 12.41
N ASP A 239 13.83 -23.19 12.78
CA ASP A 239 15.21 -23.21 13.29
C ASP A 239 16.20 -22.67 12.27
N GLU A 240 16.07 -23.09 11.01
CA GLU A 240 16.94 -22.58 9.96
C GLU A 240 16.70 -21.09 9.68
N ALA A 241 15.46 -20.61 9.73
CA ALA A 241 15.16 -19.20 9.54
C ALA A 241 15.81 -18.36 10.65
N TYR A 242 15.67 -18.75 11.91
CA TYR A 242 16.30 -18.06 13.04
C TYR A 242 17.82 -18.08 12.99
N GLN A 243 18.42 -19.20 12.57
CA GLN A 243 19.85 -19.28 12.34
C GLN A 243 20.31 -18.25 11.30
N ARG A 244 19.66 -18.21 10.13
CA ARG A 244 20.01 -17.25 9.06
C ARG A 244 19.80 -15.80 9.50
N ILE A 245 18.72 -15.51 10.23
CA ILE A 245 18.47 -14.18 10.79
C ILE A 245 19.57 -13.82 11.79
N HIS A 246 19.89 -14.70 12.73
CA HIS A 246 20.92 -14.48 13.73
C HIS A 246 22.28 -14.17 13.10
N GLU A 247 22.70 -14.93 12.09
CA GLU A 247 23.94 -14.66 11.36
C GLU A 247 23.93 -13.28 10.69
N ALA A 248 22.82 -12.89 10.07
CA ALA A 248 22.71 -11.59 9.43
C ALA A 248 22.70 -10.43 10.44
N VAL A 249 22.06 -10.61 11.60
CA VAL A 249 22.07 -9.64 12.72
C VAL A 249 23.47 -9.53 13.34
N GLN A 250 24.19 -10.65 13.49
CA GLN A 250 25.59 -10.67 13.89
C GLN A 250 26.47 -9.91 12.88
N ARG A 251 26.30 -10.15 11.59
CA ARG A 251 27.00 -9.40 10.52
C ARG A 251 26.68 -7.90 10.60
N ARG A 252 25.42 -7.51 10.78
CA ARG A 252 25.04 -6.10 10.99
C ARG A 252 25.77 -5.50 12.18
N SER A 253 25.79 -6.17 13.31
CA SER A 253 26.46 -5.64 14.51
C SER A 253 27.96 -5.50 14.32
N LEU A 254 28.61 -6.44 13.62
CA LEU A 254 30.02 -6.34 13.27
C LEU A 254 30.34 -5.16 12.35
N LEU A 255 29.47 -4.82 11.40
CA LEU A 255 29.65 -3.61 10.57
C LEU A 255 29.67 -2.34 11.42
N ILE A 256 28.84 -2.28 12.46
CA ILE A 256 28.72 -1.13 13.34
C ILE A 256 29.91 -1.08 14.30
N ASN A 257 30.16 -2.19 14.99
CA ASN A 257 31.23 -2.37 15.96
C ASN A 257 31.89 -3.75 15.76
N PRO A 258 33.15 -3.79 15.29
CA PRO A 258 33.87 -5.04 15.01
C PRO A 258 34.07 -5.96 16.22
N GLU A 259 33.92 -5.46 17.45
CA GLU A 259 34.01 -6.25 18.68
C GLU A 259 32.68 -6.90 19.09
N SER A 260 31.59 -6.63 18.35
CA SER A 260 30.25 -7.09 18.70
C SER A 260 30.14 -8.62 18.67
N ALA A 261 29.56 -9.20 19.72
CA ALA A 261 29.16 -10.59 19.75
C ALA A 261 27.73 -10.75 20.29
N ILE A 262 26.87 -11.34 19.47
CA ILE A 262 25.47 -11.58 19.78
C ILE A 262 25.28 -13.05 20.12
N LEU A 263 24.62 -13.33 21.24
CA LEU A 263 24.28 -14.68 21.65
C LEU A 263 22.85 -15.00 21.23
N ALA A 264 22.65 -16.13 20.56
CA ALA A 264 21.31 -16.68 20.34
C ALA A 264 20.80 -17.37 21.61
N VAL A 265 19.59 -17.03 22.07
CA VAL A 265 18.93 -17.68 23.21
C VAL A 265 17.48 -18.00 22.86
N ASN A 266 17.08 -19.26 22.99
CA ASN A 266 15.73 -19.69 22.67
C ASN A 266 14.74 -19.37 23.80
N PHE A 267 13.49 -19.10 23.44
CA PHE A 267 12.39 -18.85 24.38
C PHE A 267 12.15 -20.02 25.34
N ASP A 268 12.31 -21.25 24.87
CA ASP A 268 12.18 -22.48 25.68
C ASP A 268 13.21 -22.56 26.83
N GLU A 269 14.35 -21.88 26.71
CA GLU A 269 15.36 -21.82 27.78
C GLU A 269 14.90 -20.98 28.97
N PHE A 270 14.01 -20.00 28.78
CA PHE A 270 13.59 -19.04 29.81
C PHE A 270 12.47 -19.55 30.73
N ALA A 271 11.80 -20.66 30.39
CA ALA A 271 10.59 -21.13 31.09
C ALA A 271 9.52 -20.02 31.23
N LEU A 272 9.28 -19.27 30.15
CA LEU A 272 8.45 -18.05 30.17
C LEU A 272 7.01 -18.30 30.64
N SER A 273 6.40 -19.43 30.29
CA SER A 273 4.98 -19.68 30.57
C SER A 273 4.64 -19.56 32.05
N SER A 274 5.46 -20.15 32.94
CA SER A 274 5.25 -20.04 34.40
C SER A 274 5.48 -18.62 34.92
N ALA A 275 6.46 -17.90 34.37
CA ALA A 275 6.74 -16.52 34.76
C ALA A 275 5.61 -15.58 34.33
N VAL A 276 5.05 -15.79 33.13
CA VAL A 276 3.91 -15.06 32.59
C VAL A 276 2.66 -15.32 33.41
N GLU A 277 2.35 -16.58 33.72
CA GLU A 277 1.20 -16.94 34.58
C GLU A 277 1.25 -16.25 35.94
N GLN A 278 2.42 -16.31 36.59
CA GLN A 278 2.63 -15.65 37.87
C GLN A 278 2.43 -14.12 37.75
N TRP A 279 3.00 -13.51 36.72
CA TRP A 279 2.89 -12.07 36.48
C TRP A 279 1.45 -11.63 36.21
N LEU A 280 0.72 -12.33 35.34
CA LEU A 280 -0.69 -12.03 35.04
C LEU A 280 -1.58 -12.19 36.27
N SER A 281 -1.34 -13.24 37.07
CA SER A 281 -2.05 -13.44 38.33
C SER A 281 -1.85 -12.28 39.31
N GLN A 282 -0.62 -11.76 39.44
CA GLN A 282 -0.33 -10.58 40.25
C GLN A 282 -1.05 -9.31 39.76
N LEU A 283 -1.32 -9.24 38.45
CA LEU A 283 -2.05 -8.14 37.83
C LEU A 283 -3.57 -8.31 37.86
N GLY A 284 -4.08 -9.45 38.34
CA GLY A 284 -5.51 -9.78 38.29
C GLY A 284 -6.02 -10.01 36.86
N LEU A 285 -5.16 -10.48 35.96
CA LEU A 285 -5.50 -10.84 34.58
C LEU A 285 -5.52 -12.36 34.42
N ASP A 286 -6.45 -12.86 33.61
CA ASP A 286 -6.53 -14.28 33.25
C ASP A 286 -5.42 -14.63 32.23
N SER A 287 -5.04 -15.90 32.15
CA SER A 287 -3.94 -16.34 31.28
C SER A 287 -4.39 -16.71 29.85
N ASN A 288 -5.62 -16.36 29.46
CA ASN A 288 -6.19 -16.79 28.18
C ASN A 288 -5.43 -16.15 27.01
N ASN A 289 -4.54 -16.94 26.39
CA ASN A 289 -3.63 -16.67 25.27
C ASN A 289 -2.15 -16.40 25.65
N HIS A 290 -1.44 -17.46 26.09
CA HIS A 290 -0.11 -17.39 26.70
C HIS A 290 1.02 -16.91 25.77
N ARG A 291 1.07 -17.31 24.48
CA ARG A 291 2.28 -17.12 23.64
C ARG A 291 2.57 -15.68 23.26
N VAL A 292 1.54 -14.93 22.92
CA VAL A 292 1.67 -13.49 22.66
C VAL A 292 2.12 -12.76 23.94
N LEU A 293 1.69 -13.23 25.11
CA LEU A 293 2.08 -12.68 26.41
C LEU A 293 3.54 -13.00 26.78
N GLU A 294 4.11 -14.12 26.31
CA GLU A 294 5.55 -14.42 26.44
C GLU A 294 6.40 -13.40 25.68
N VAL A 295 5.96 -12.98 24.47
CA VAL A 295 6.63 -11.89 23.73
C VAL A 295 6.52 -10.57 24.49
N ILE A 296 5.36 -10.23 25.06
CA ILE A 296 5.19 -8.99 25.86
C ILE A 296 6.06 -9.02 27.11
N TYR A 297 6.10 -10.16 27.79
CA TYR A 297 6.90 -10.36 28.99
C TYR A 297 8.39 -10.10 28.73
N THR A 298 8.88 -10.46 27.55
CA THR A 298 10.26 -10.16 27.17
C THR A 298 10.51 -8.67 26.87
N TYR A 299 9.50 -7.80 26.88
CA TYR A 299 9.68 -6.33 26.91
C TYR A 299 9.61 -5.76 28.34
N VAL A 300 8.61 -6.17 29.11
CA VAL A 300 8.26 -5.48 30.38
C VAL A 300 8.14 -6.39 31.60
N GLY A 301 8.42 -7.68 31.46
CA GLY A 301 8.32 -8.63 32.57
C GLY A 301 9.30 -8.29 33.70
N PRO A 302 8.87 -8.33 34.97
CA PRO A 302 9.68 -7.89 36.11
C PRO A 302 10.98 -8.68 36.30
N ASN A 303 10.98 -9.98 35.98
CA ASN A 303 12.11 -10.88 36.22
C ASN A 303 12.89 -11.23 34.94
N GLN A 304 12.69 -10.49 33.84
CA GLN A 304 13.25 -10.88 32.55
C GLN A 304 14.78 -10.91 32.56
N LEU A 305 15.43 -9.95 33.21
CA LEU A 305 16.88 -9.93 33.34
C LEU A 305 17.38 -11.13 34.15
N GLU A 306 16.71 -11.47 35.24
CA GLU A 306 17.03 -12.61 36.10
C GLU A 306 16.91 -13.93 35.35
N LEU A 307 15.84 -14.12 34.57
CA LEU A 307 15.68 -15.31 33.73
C LEU A 307 16.81 -15.42 32.70
N LEU A 308 17.17 -14.32 32.04
CA LEU A 308 18.32 -14.28 31.13
C LEU A 308 19.62 -14.68 31.85
N LYS A 309 19.90 -14.07 33.01
CA LYS A 309 21.11 -14.39 33.80
C LYS A 309 21.16 -15.86 34.21
N GLN A 310 20.02 -16.47 34.52
CA GLN A 310 19.95 -17.90 34.84
C GLN A 310 20.28 -18.77 33.61
N VAL A 311 19.72 -18.47 32.45
CA VAL A 311 20.04 -19.16 31.18
C VAL A 311 21.54 -19.05 30.88
N LEU A 312 22.08 -17.84 30.88
CA LEU A 312 23.49 -17.59 30.58
C LEU A 312 24.42 -18.26 31.60
N SER A 313 24.04 -18.26 32.89
CA SER A 313 24.81 -18.96 33.93
C SER A 313 24.84 -20.47 33.73
N ARG A 314 23.73 -21.08 33.30
CA ARG A 314 23.68 -22.51 32.95
C ARG A 314 24.59 -22.82 31.77
N ARG A 315 24.54 -22.00 30.72
CA ARG A 315 25.44 -22.13 29.56
C ARG A 315 26.91 -21.98 29.95
N LEU A 316 27.25 -21.00 30.79
CA LEU A 316 28.61 -20.81 31.29
C LEU A 316 29.14 -22.01 32.06
N LYS A 317 28.30 -22.63 32.91
CA LYS A 317 28.64 -23.84 33.67
C LYS A 317 28.81 -25.09 32.80
N SER A 318 28.23 -25.12 31.59
CA SER A 318 28.34 -26.28 30.69
C SER A 318 29.76 -26.51 30.16
N GLY A 319 30.60 -25.48 30.14
CA GLY A 319 31.98 -25.55 29.63
C GLY A 319 32.12 -25.70 28.11
N LYS A 320 31.02 -25.64 27.35
CA LYS A 320 31.01 -25.86 25.88
C LYS A 320 31.15 -24.57 25.05
N LEU A 321 31.44 -23.45 25.69
CA LEU A 321 31.47 -22.14 25.04
C LEU A 321 32.86 -21.80 24.51
N ASN A 322 32.91 -21.10 23.39
CA ASN A 322 34.15 -20.52 22.89
C ASN A 322 34.58 -19.29 23.73
N LYS A 323 35.77 -18.74 23.45
CA LYS A 323 36.33 -17.61 24.21
C LYS A 323 35.48 -16.33 24.11
N ILE A 324 34.92 -16.07 22.93
CA ILE A 324 34.10 -14.88 22.66
C ILE A 324 32.78 -14.99 23.43
N GLU A 325 32.10 -16.13 23.33
CA GLU A 325 30.87 -16.41 24.07
C GLU A 325 31.07 -16.34 25.58
N THR A 326 32.18 -16.91 26.08
CA THR A 326 32.52 -16.85 27.51
C THR A 326 32.69 -15.41 27.99
N LYS A 327 33.33 -14.56 27.20
CA LYS A 327 33.50 -13.13 27.52
C LYS A 327 32.16 -12.40 27.49
N ALA A 328 31.36 -12.65 26.46
CA ALA A 328 30.03 -12.05 26.29
C ALA A 328 29.11 -12.37 27.47
N ILE A 329 29.01 -13.66 27.84
CA ILE A 329 28.17 -14.10 28.95
C ILE A 329 28.57 -13.46 30.27
N LYS A 330 29.87 -13.35 30.56
CA LYS A 330 30.33 -12.71 31.81
C LYS A 330 29.88 -11.25 31.91
N VAL A 331 29.92 -10.51 30.80
CA VAL A 331 29.46 -9.11 30.76
C VAL A 331 27.95 -9.04 30.91
N LEU A 332 27.20 -9.86 30.16
CA LEU A 332 25.73 -9.87 30.21
C LEU A 332 25.17 -10.31 31.57
N ILE A 333 25.86 -11.18 32.30
CA ILE A 333 25.48 -11.55 33.67
C ILE A 333 25.65 -10.37 34.65
N ALA A 334 26.61 -9.48 34.39
CA ALA A 334 26.88 -8.30 35.21
C ALA A 334 25.93 -7.13 34.91
N SER A 335 25.09 -7.21 33.88
CA SER A 335 24.17 -6.12 33.49
C SER A 335 23.17 -5.76 34.60
N ASP A 336 22.87 -4.48 34.75
CA ASP A 336 21.90 -3.91 35.68
C ASP A 336 20.48 -3.93 35.11
N PHE A 337 20.37 -3.72 33.80
CA PHE A 337 19.10 -3.65 33.07
C PHE A 337 19.10 -4.53 31.83
N HIS A 338 17.94 -5.11 31.56
CA HIS A 338 17.61 -5.71 30.29
C HIS A 338 16.98 -4.64 29.38
N VAL A 339 17.60 -4.34 28.24
CA VAL A 339 17.12 -3.31 27.31
C VAL A 339 16.69 -3.97 26.02
N ARG A 340 15.39 -3.92 25.70
CA ARG A 340 14.90 -4.37 24.40
C ARG A 340 14.86 -3.21 23.42
N GLY A 341 15.77 -3.22 22.46
CA GLY A 341 15.87 -2.21 21.41
C GLY A 341 15.04 -2.58 20.18
N LYS A 342 13.72 -2.81 20.37
CA LYS A 342 12.73 -3.14 19.32
C LYS A 342 11.39 -2.48 19.60
N GLN A 343 10.67 -2.09 18.53
CA GLN A 343 9.26 -1.74 18.62
C GLN A 343 8.40 -2.97 18.97
N ILE A 344 7.19 -2.76 19.49
CA ILE A 344 6.22 -3.86 19.69
C ILE A 344 5.22 -3.79 18.54
N ASP A 345 5.52 -4.52 17.48
CA ASP A 345 4.72 -4.49 16.24
C ASP A 345 3.66 -5.61 16.21
N HIS A 346 3.60 -6.42 17.26
CA HIS A 346 2.86 -7.68 17.27
C HIS A 346 1.47 -7.57 17.90
N LEU A 347 1.04 -6.36 18.31
CA LEU A 347 -0.14 -6.19 19.17
C LEU A 347 -1.05 -5.04 18.78
N ARG A 348 -2.36 -5.28 18.93
CA ARG A 348 -3.43 -4.27 18.81
C ARG A 348 -3.19 -3.07 19.74
N TRP A 349 -2.38 -3.19 20.81
CA TRP A 349 -2.06 -2.12 21.75
C TRP A 349 -1.35 -0.92 21.12
N GLY A 350 -0.48 -1.13 20.13
CA GLY A 350 0.18 -0.02 19.42
C GLY A 350 -0.78 0.83 18.59
N SER A 351 -1.96 0.28 18.28
CA SER A 351 -3.06 0.96 17.60
C SER A 351 -4.22 1.34 18.52
N MET A 352 -4.18 0.95 19.80
CA MET A 352 -5.21 1.30 20.79
C MET A 352 -4.91 2.66 21.38
N ASP A 353 -5.92 3.52 21.39
CA ASP A 353 -5.87 4.77 22.14
C ASP A 353 -6.11 4.50 23.63
N LEU A 354 -5.01 4.20 24.35
CA LEU A 354 -5.04 3.95 25.78
C LEU A 354 -4.89 5.28 26.55
N PRO A 355 -5.82 5.65 27.45
CA PRO A 355 -5.82 6.95 28.12
C PRO A 355 -4.67 7.10 29.14
N LYS A 356 -3.77 8.05 28.88
CA LYS A 356 -2.55 8.28 29.66
C LYS A 356 -2.84 8.70 31.10
N GLU A 357 -3.74 9.66 31.31
CA GLU A 357 -4.06 10.18 32.63
C GLU A 357 -4.68 9.10 33.51
N VAL A 358 -5.43 8.17 32.90
CA VAL A 358 -5.97 6.98 33.59
C VAL A 358 -4.85 6.00 33.93
N ILE A 359 -3.93 5.72 33.00
CA ILE A 359 -2.75 4.86 33.26
C ILE A 359 -1.92 5.43 34.42
N MET A 360 -1.69 6.73 34.43
CA MET A 360 -0.91 7.44 35.44
C MET A 360 -1.65 7.68 36.75
N GLY A 361 -2.95 7.41 36.82
CA GLY A 361 -3.77 7.69 38.01
C GLY A 361 -4.04 9.17 38.26
N LEU A 362 -3.89 10.02 37.24
CA LEU A 362 -4.20 11.46 37.30
C LEU A 362 -5.70 11.75 37.17
N ARG A 363 -6.47 10.81 36.59
CA ARG A 363 -7.94 10.85 36.53
C ARG A 363 -8.54 9.45 36.56
N GLU A 364 -9.83 9.39 36.88
CA GLU A 364 -10.63 8.18 36.71
C GLU A 364 -11.05 7.97 35.24
N MET A 365 -11.40 6.74 34.89
CA MET A 365 -11.98 6.42 33.58
C MET A 365 -13.33 7.11 33.43
N ASP A 366 -13.60 7.64 32.24
CA ASP A 366 -14.96 8.05 31.90
C ASP A 366 -15.87 6.84 31.63
N LYS A 367 -17.14 7.11 31.34
CA LYS A 367 -18.14 6.04 31.11
C LYS A 367 -17.80 5.15 29.90
N GLU A 368 -17.31 5.73 28.81
CA GLU A 368 -16.99 4.98 27.58
C GLU A 368 -15.73 4.13 27.77
N GLU A 369 -14.70 4.70 28.39
CA GLU A 369 -13.46 3.99 28.75
C GLU A 369 -13.72 2.86 29.71
N LYS A 370 -14.61 3.07 30.69
CA LYS A 370 -14.99 2.04 31.65
C LYS A 370 -15.75 0.89 30.97
N GLU A 371 -16.67 1.21 30.07
CA GLU A 371 -17.38 0.21 29.26
C GLU A 371 -16.41 -0.59 28.37
N LYS A 372 -15.43 0.06 27.73
CA LYS A 372 -14.37 -0.61 26.97
C LYS A 372 -13.50 -1.48 27.88
N PHE A 373 -13.10 -1.00 29.05
CA PHE A 373 -12.30 -1.75 30.00
C PHE A 373 -13.02 -3.01 30.52
N ASP A 374 -14.32 -2.95 30.72
CA ASP A 374 -15.09 -4.09 31.23
C ASP A 374 -15.38 -5.13 30.12
N ASN A 375 -15.52 -4.70 28.86
CA ASN A 375 -15.94 -5.56 27.75
C ASN A 375 -14.83 -5.96 26.74
N ASP A 376 -13.79 -5.15 26.55
CA ASP A 376 -12.66 -5.45 25.65
C ASP A 376 -11.45 -5.91 26.48
N TYR A 377 -11.23 -7.24 26.47
CA TYR A 377 -10.13 -7.88 27.17
C TYR A 377 -8.75 -7.28 26.81
N ALA A 378 -8.52 -6.97 25.53
CA ALA A 378 -7.23 -6.44 25.09
C ALA A 378 -7.03 -5.00 25.56
N TYR A 379 -8.09 -4.18 25.59
CA TYR A 379 -8.05 -2.83 26.16
C TYR A 379 -7.76 -2.88 27.67
N ARG A 380 -8.46 -3.78 28.39
CA ARG A 380 -8.26 -4.02 29.83
C ARG A 380 -6.81 -4.37 30.15
N MET A 381 -6.25 -5.36 29.46
CA MET A 381 -4.86 -5.78 29.65
C MET A 381 -3.89 -4.64 29.37
N GLY A 382 -4.11 -3.89 28.27
CA GLY A 382 -3.28 -2.74 27.92
C GLY A 382 -3.21 -1.73 29.05
N ILE A 383 -4.36 -1.30 29.59
CA ILE A 383 -4.40 -0.38 30.74
C ILE A 383 -3.67 -0.95 31.97
N VAL A 384 -3.96 -2.21 32.35
CA VAL A 384 -3.43 -2.81 33.58
C VAL A 384 -1.92 -2.97 33.53
N ILE A 385 -1.39 -3.54 32.43
CA ILE A 385 0.04 -3.72 32.24
C ILE A 385 0.72 -2.36 32.17
N MET A 386 0.18 -1.40 31.42
CA MET A 386 0.77 -0.06 31.32
C MET A 386 0.82 0.70 32.64
N ARG A 387 -0.22 0.57 33.47
CA ARG A 387 -0.22 1.15 34.81
C ARG A 387 0.87 0.53 35.68
N TRP A 388 1.05 -0.79 35.60
CA TRP A 388 2.13 -1.49 36.30
C TRP A 388 3.51 -1.02 35.84
N VAL A 389 3.75 -0.94 34.53
CA VAL A 389 5.05 -0.47 34.01
C VAL A 389 5.29 0.99 34.38
N TYR A 390 4.25 1.84 34.41
CA TYR A 390 4.37 3.21 34.91
C TYR A 390 4.83 3.24 36.38
N GLN A 391 4.13 2.53 37.26
CA GLN A 391 4.46 2.47 38.69
C GLN A 391 5.89 1.99 38.92
N ALA A 392 6.29 0.96 38.18
CA ALA A 392 7.60 0.34 38.31
C ALA A 392 8.72 1.14 37.59
N ASN A 393 8.39 2.20 36.84
CA ASN A 393 9.37 3.17 36.34
C ASN A 393 9.49 4.40 37.25
N VAL A 394 8.45 4.71 38.02
CA VAL A 394 8.49 5.73 39.08
C VAL A 394 9.33 5.23 40.27
N ASP A 395 9.17 3.95 40.60
CA ASP A 395 9.99 3.24 41.59
C ASP A 395 11.03 2.40 40.84
N GLU A 396 12.33 2.72 40.94
CA GLU A 396 13.47 2.13 40.18
C GLU A 396 13.64 0.58 40.27
N SER A 397 12.67 -0.10 40.87
CA SER A 397 12.51 -1.55 40.96
C SER A 397 12.52 -2.33 39.63
N THR A 398 12.15 -1.73 38.49
CA THR A 398 12.07 -2.45 37.20
C THR A 398 13.45 -2.72 36.61
N ARG A 399 13.79 -4.00 36.39
CA ARG A 399 15.04 -4.42 35.74
C ARG A 399 14.94 -4.71 34.24
N SER A 400 13.75 -4.54 33.65
CA SER A 400 13.51 -4.63 32.21
C SER A 400 12.98 -3.31 31.66
N VAL A 401 13.72 -2.69 30.74
CA VAL A 401 13.32 -1.44 30.08
C VAL A 401 13.23 -1.65 28.56
N ALA A 402 12.27 -0.97 27.94
CA ALA A 402 12.13 -0.97 26.49
C ALA A 402 12.58 0.37 25.93
N ALA A 403 13.45 0.35 24.92
CA ALA A 403 13.87 1.54 24.20
C ALA A 403 13.20 1.53 22.81
N GLY A 404 12.47 2.61 22.51
CA GLY A 404 11.85 2.78 21.20
C GLY A 404 12.85 3.31 20.18
N PHE A 405 12.93 2.68 19.01
CA PHE A 405 13.75 3.17 17.89
C PHE A 405 12.89 3.45 16.66
N THR A 406 13.50 4.12 15.68
CA THR A 406 12.92 4.46 14.41
C THR A 406 13.05 3.31 13.44
N ASP A 407 11.92 2.70 13.16
CA ASP A 407 11.66 2.13 11.85
C ASP A 407 11.37 3.29 10.88
N LEU A 408 12.27 3.46 9.91
CA LEU A 408 12.28 4.64 9.06
C LEU A 408 11.13 4.48 8.04
N PRO A 409 10.27 5.50 7.85
CA PRO A 409 8.96 5.30 7.23
C PRO A 409 9.09 4.99 5.73
N THR A 410 8.35 4.00 5.24
CA THR A 410 8.15 3.82 3.79
C THR A 410 7.13 4.80 3.25
N PHE A 411 7.43 5.47 2.13
CA PHE A 411 6.41 6.18 1.35
C PHE A 411 5.99 5.37 0.12
N ASN A 412 4.73 5.50 -0.27
CA ASN A 412 4.12 4.90 -1.46
C ASN A 412 4.35 3.40 -1.69
N SER A 413 4.69 2.63 -0.65
CA SER A 413 4.79 1.17 -0.79
C SER A 413 5.96 0.73 -1.69
N GLU A 414 7.01 1.54 -1.85
CA GLU A 414 8.05 1.21 -2.83
C GLU A 414 9.37 0.66 -2.26
N VAL A 415 9.73 0.83 -0.97
CA VAL A 415 10.78 0.00 -0.31
C VAL A 415 10.85 0.19 1.22
N GLN A 416 10.98 -0.95 1.93
CA GLN A 416 11.56 -1.26 3.27
C GLN A 416 10.88 -0.85 4.59
N HIS A 417 9.60 -1.12 4.68
CA HIS A 417 9.05 -2.30 5.32
C HIS A 417 8.42 -3.05 4.15
N GLU A 418 8.34 -4.37 4.19
CA GLU A 418 7.41 -5.05 3.29
C GLU A 418 6.09 -4.28 3.36
N GLU A 419 5.55 -3.91 2.21
CA GLU A 419 4.56 -2.85 2.14
C GLU A 419 3.42 -3.09 3.17
N ARG A 420 2.98 -2.05 3.88
CA ARG A 420 1.61 -2.08 4.43
C ARG A 420 0.58 -2.25 3.29
N SER A 421 0.96 -2.01 2.03
CA SER A 421 0.10 -2.01 0.84
C SER A 421 0.19 -3.24 -0.08
N VAL A 422 1.27 -4.03 -0.08
CA VAL A 422 1.37 -5.31 -0.83
C VAL A 422 0.37 -6.25 -0.22
N GLY A 423 0.14 -6.08 1.09
CA GLY A 423 -0.79 -6.86 1.88
C GLY A 423 -2.19 -6.28 2.00
N PHE A 424 -2.50 -5.05 1.56
CA PHE A 424 -3.86 -4.50 1.80
C PHE A 424 -4.66 -4.16 0.55
N LYS A 425 -4.02 -3.99 -0.61
CA LYS A 425 -4.75 -3.96 -1.89
C LYS A 425 -4.38 -5.19 -2.71
N PHE A 426 -4.80 -6.37 -2.21
CA PHE A 426 -4.94 -7.52 -3.09
C PHE A 426 -5.72 -7.08 -4.34
N LYS A 427 -5.26 -7.55 -5.50
CA LYS A 427 -6.03 -7.39 -6.72
C LYS A 427 -7.12 -8.46 -6.70
N GLY A 428 -8.36 -8.08 -6.92
CA GLY A 428 -9.49 -9.00 -6.81
C GLY A 428 -9.82 -9.37 -5.36
N VAL A 429 -10.76 -10.30 -5.21
CA VAL A 429 -11.24 -10.81 -3.91
C VAL A 429 -10.79 -12.25 -3.70
N PRO A 430 -10.67 -12.73 -2.43
CA PRO A 430 -10.46 -14.16 -2.16
C PRO A 430 -11.45 -15.03 -2.96
N GLY A 431 -10.95 -16.11 -3.56
CA GLY A 431 -11.66 -16.94 -4.54
C GLY A 431 -11.23 -16.71 -6.00
N THR A 432 -10.66 -15.55 -6.34
CA THR A 432 -10.32 -15.16 -7.73
C THR A 432 -8.88 -15.48 -8.13
N ALA A 433 -8.63 -15.61 -9.44
CA ALA A 433 -7.26 -15.78 -9.98
C ALA A 433 -6.38 -14.54 -9.75
N GLU A 434 -6.98 -13.35 -9.84
CA GLU A 434 -6.30 -12.07 -9.58
C GLU A 434 -5.76 -12.01 -8.14
N PHE A 435 -6.54 -12.51 -7.17
CA PHE A 435 -6.10 -12.59 -5.78
C PHE A 435 -4.88 -13.51 -5.63
N ILE A 436 -4.94 -14.71 -6.21
CA ILE A 436 -3.83 -15.68 -6.17
C ILE A 436 -2.57 -15.09 -6.82
N GLU A 437 -2.72 -14.40 -7.95
CA GLU A 437 -1.60 -13.72 -8.60
C GLU A 437 -1.01 -12.63 -7.69
N SER A 438 -1.85 -11.83 -7.04
CA SER A 438 -1.38 -10.80 -6.10
C SER A 438 -0.65 -11.37 -4.88
N VAL A 439 -1.09 -12.50 -4.32
CA VAL A 439 -0.37 -13.23 -3.25
C VAL A 439 1.02 -13.68 -3.73
N ASN A 440 1.11 -14.24 -4.95
CA ASN A 440 2.39 -14.65 -5.51
C ASN A 440 3.33 -13.48 -5.80
N GLN A 441 2.79 -12.33 -6.25
CA GLN A 441 3.58 -11.11 -6.47
C GLN A 441 4.26 -10.61 -5.18
N GLN A 442 3.66 -10.83 -4.00
CA GLN A 442 4.30 -10.49 -2.71
C GLN A 442 5.61 -11.27 -2.46
N LEU A 443 5.76 -12.46 -3.05
CA LEU A 443 6.97 -13.29 -2.90
C LEU A 443 8.06 -12.89 -3.90
N THR A 444 7.66 -12.43 -5.09
CA THR A 444 8.58 -12.20 -6.22
C THR A 444 8.91 -10.72 -6.46
N ASN A 445 8.30 -9.79 -5.72
CA ASN A 445 8.53 -8.36 -5.88
C ASN A 445 10.02 -8.00 -5.63
N PRO A 446 10.74 -7.43 -6.62
CA PRO A 446 12.12 -6.97 -6.45
C PRO A 446 12.31 -5.95 -5.32
N ALA A 447 11.27 -5.21 -4.93
CA ALA A 447 11.34 -4.26 -3.81
C ALA A 447 11.47 -4.96 -2.45
N ARG A 448 11.03 -6.21 -2.32
CA ARG A 448 11.09 -6.99 -1.08
C ARG A 448 12.47 -7.62 -0.91
N LEU A 449 13.45 -6.89 -0.36
CA LEU A 449 14.79 -7.45 -0.17
C LEU A 449 14.78 -8.67 0.77
N ASN A 450 15.18 -9.81 0.24
CA ASN A 450 15.33 -11.09 0.92
C ASN A 450 16.55 -11.85 0.37
N ARG A 451 16.88 -13.00 0.97
CA ARG A 451 18.10 -13.74 0.60
C ARG A 451 18.11 -14.27 -0.84
N PHE A 452 16.96 -14.45 -1.47
CA PHE A 452 16.86 -15.03 -2.82
C PHE A 452 16.85 -13.98 -3.93
N ASN A 453 16.53 -12.72 -3.62
CA ASN A 453 16.39 -11.68 -4.63
C ASN A 453 17.40 -10.52 -4.50
N LEU A 454 18.41 -10.65 -3.63
CA LEU A 454 19.42 -9.61 -3.40
C LEU A 454 19.98 -9.03 -4.71
N ASP A 455 20.39 -9.85 -5.68
CA ASP A 455 20.96 -9.35 -6.94
C ASP A 455 19.96 -8.55 -7.78
N ILE A 456 18.70 -9.01 -7.81
CA ILE A 456 17.62 -8.33 -8.55
C ILE A 456 17.29 -7.01 -7.86
N HIS A 457 17.25 -7.02 -6.54
CA HIS A 457 17.00 -5.85 -5.71
C HIS A 457 18.12 -4.81 -5.87
N LEU A 458 19.38 -5.23 -5.82
CA LEU A 458 20.55 -4.35 -6.05
C LEU A 458 20.52 -3.72 -7.45
N LYS A 459 20.13 -4.47 -8.48
CA LYS A 459 19.95 -3.94 -9.84
C LYS A 459 18.84 -2.91 -9.93
N ALA A 460 17.75 -3.10 -9.17
CA ALA A 460 16.66 -2.13 -9.08
C ALA A 460 17.13 -0.84 -8.39
N LEU A 461 17.84 -0.93 -7.26
CA LEU A 461 18.44 0.23 -6.59
C LEU A 461 19.46 0.95 -7.50
N GLN A 462 20.23 0.22 -8.30
CA GLN A 462 21.20 0.80 -9.24
C GLN A 462 20.53 1.69 -10.30
N GLN A 463 19.26 1.46 -10.63
CA GLN A 463 18.55 2.31 -11.60
C GLN A 463 18.47 3.78 -11.13
N TYR A 464 18.51 4.03 -9.81
CA TYR A 464 18.55 5.38 -9.24
C TYR A 464 19.89 6.10 -9.42
N SER A 465 20.97 5.42 -9.84
CA SER A 465 22.25 6.06 -10.20
C SER A 465 22.41 6.32 -11.70
N LEU A 466 21.63 5.67 -12.56
CA LEU A 466 21.84 5.75 -14.00
C LEU A 466 21.37 7.10 -14.57
N ASP A 467 22.28 7.89 -15.15
CA ASP A 467 21.89 9.09 -15.88
C ASP A 467 21.19 8.72 -17.20
N THR A 468 19.87 8.87 -17.18
CA THR A 468 19.00 8.58 -18.33
C THR A 468 18.55 9.85 -19.03
N THR A 469 19.06 11.02 -18.64
CA THR A 469 18.59 12.33 -19.12
C THR A 469 18.83 12.48 -20.62
N GLY A 470 20.03 12.10 -21.09
CA GLY A 470 20.36 12.10 -22.52
C GLY A 470 19.48 11.15 -23.34
N GLN A 471 19.28 9.92 -22.84
CA GLN A 471 18.43 8.92 -23.49
C GLN A 471 16.96 9.36 -23.54
N LYS A 472 16.43 9.90 -22.44
CA LYS A 472 15.08 10.45 -22.36
C LYS A 472 14.89 11.60 -23.34
N LYS A 473 15.85 12.52 -23.46
CA LYS A 473 15.80 13.62 -24.43
C LYS A 473 15.72 13.10 -25.88
N VAL A 474 16.56 12.12 -26.23
CA VAL A 474 16.56 11.50 -27.57
C VAL A 474 15.25 10.78 -27.86
N LEU A 475 14.71 10.01 -26.90
CA LEU A 475 13.45 9.29 -27.05
C LEU A 475 12.26 10.24 -27.15
N SER A 476 12.21 11.29 -26.33
CA SER A 476 11.15 12.32 -26.40
C SER A 476 11.14 13.04 -27.75
N GLN A 477 12.31 13.38 -28.30
CA GLN A 477 12.39 13.97 -29.64
C GLN A 477 11.87 13.02 -30.73
N LYS A 478 12.27 11.74 -30.68
CA LYS A 478 11.76 10.71 -31.61
C LYS A 478 10.25 10.51 -31.46
N MET A 479 9.73 10.57 -30.24
CA MET A 479 8.29 10.47 -29.96
C MET A 479 7.53 11.62 -30.62
N ILE A 480 7.99 12.87 -30.45
CA ILE A 480 7.37 14.06 -31.05
C ILE A 480 7.34 13.93 -32.58
N GLN A 481 8.47 13.57 -33.20
CA GLN A 481 8.56 13.40 -34.65
C GLN A 481 7.57 12.34 -35.17
N LEU A 482 7.46 11.19 -34.49
CA LEU A 482 6.51 10.14 -34.86
C LEU A 482 5.06 10.58 -34.61
N GLN A 483 4.77 11.30 -33.52
CA GLN A 483 3.44 11.82 -33.24
C GLN A 483 2.99 12.83 -34.30
N GLU A 484 3.86 13.75 -34.73
CA GLU A 484 3.56 14.71 -35.80
C GLU A 484 3.19 14.02 -37.11
N GLN A 485 3.83 12.89 -37.42
CA GLN A 485 3.53 12.08 -38.60
C GLN A 485 2.21 11.31 -38.47
N LEU A 486 1.94 10.73 -37.29
CA LEU A 486 0.87 9.73 -37.10
C LEU A 486 -0.47 10.34 -36.66
N LEU A 487 -0.47 11.42 -35.88
CA LEU A 487 -1.70 12.06 -35.37
C LEU A 487 -2.66 12.56 -36.47
N PRO A 488 -2.17 13.13 -37.60
CA PRO A 488 -3.04 13.50 -38.72
C PRO A 488 -3.74 12.29 -39.36
N LEU A 489 -3.05 11.14 -39.42
CA LEU A 489 -3.62 9.89 -39.96
C LEU A 489 -4.72 9.35 -39.06
N GLU A 490 -4.50 9.36 -37.74
CA GLU A 490 -5.50 8.97 -36.75
C GLU A 490 -6.77 9.82 -36.85
N LYS A 491 -6.60 11.15 -36.98
CA LYS A 491 -7.73 12.06 -37.20
C LYS A 491 -8.49 11.75 -38.49
N LYS A 492 -7.80 11.49 -39.60
CA LYS A 492 -8.41 11.12 -40.88
C LYS A 492 -9.22 9.83 -40.79
N VAL A 493 -8.67 8.78 -40.18
CA VAL A 493 -9.38 7.49 -39.98
C VAL A 493 -10.64 7.69 -39.14
N LYS A 494 -10.55 8.45 -38.04
CA LYS A 494 -11.70 8.76 -37.18
C LYS A 494 -12.78 9.54 -37.94
N GLN A 495 -12.38 10.54 -38.73
CA GLN A 495 -13.30 11.33 -39.55
C GLN A 495 -14.00 10.50 -40.63
N ALA A 496 -13.27 9.65 -41.35
CA ALA A 496 -13.83 8.78 -42.39
C ALA A 496 -14.89 7.82 -41.80
N ARG A 497 -14.60 7.20 -40.66
CA ARG A 497 -15.55 6.32 -39.94
C ARG A 497 -16.79 7.08 -39.48
N GLU A 498 -16.63 8.29 -38.96
CA GLU A 498 -17.76 9.11 -38.50
C GLU A 498 -18.65 9.57 -39.67
N SER A 499 -18.04 9.95 -40.79
CA SER A 499 -18.75 10.29 -42.04
C SER A 499 -19.57 9.11 -42.55
N LEU A 500 -18.98 7.92 -42.63
CA LEU A 500 -19.70 6.70 -43.04
C LEU A 500 -20.89 6.41 -42.13
N ARG A 501 -20.69 6.49 -40.80
CA ARG A 501 -21.78 6.31 -39.81
C ARG A 501 -22.91 7.32 -40.01
N LYS A 502 -22.58 8.59 -40.25
CA LYS A 502 -23.58 9.66 -40.49
C LYS A 502 -24.39 9.38 -41.75
N VAL A 503 -23.75 8.97 -42.85
CA VAL A 503 -24.45 8.63 -44.10
C VAL A 503 -25.36 7.41 -43.90
N GLY A 504 -24.86 6.34 -43.30
CA GLY A 504 -25.65 5.14 -43.00
C GLY A 504 -26.89 5.46 -42.14
N SER A 505 -26.74 6.29 -41.10
CA SER A 505 -27.88 6.70 -40.26
C SER A 505 -28.96 7.48 -41.02
N LYS A 506 -28.58 8.28 -42.03
CA LYS A 506 -29.54 9.00 -42.87
C LYS A 506 -30.32 8.05 -43.77
N ILE A 507 -29.65 7.07 -44.39
CA ILE A 507 -30.28 6.05 -45.23
C ILE A 507 -31.35 5.30 -44.44
N GLU A 508 -31.02 4.83 -43.23
CA GLU A 508 -31.97 4.10 -42.38
C GLU A 508 -33.16 4.98 -41.97
N LYS A 509 -32.94 6.27 -41.70
CA LYS A 509 -34.03 7.22 -41.43
C LYS A 509 -35.00 7.34 -42.62
N TYR A 510 -34.50 7.42 -43.85
CA TYR A 510 -35.35 7.51 -45.04
C TYR A 510 -36.07 6.19 -45.34
N LYS A 511 -35.42 5.03 -45.13
CA LYS A 511 -36.07 3.72 -45.23
C LYS A 511 -37.21 3.56 -44.22
N ALA A 512 -36.98 3.97 -42.97
CA ALA A 512 -38.02 3.99 -41.95
C ALA A 512 -39.20 4.88 -42.35
N ASN A 513 -38.93 6.06 -42.93
CA ASN A 513 -39.99 6.96 -43.41
C ASN A 513 -40.78 6.35 -44.58
N ILE A 514 -40.13 5.65 -45.52
CA ILE A 514 -40.83 4.89 -46.58
C ILE A 514 -41.77 3.84 -45.97
N LYS A 515 -41.30 3.08 -44.98
CA LYS A 515 -42.12 2.06 -44.30
C LYS A 515 -43.36 2.68 -43.63
N ILE A 516 -43.19 3.83 -42.98
CA ILE A 516 -44.30 4.60 -42.40
C ILE A 516 -45.32 4.95 -43.49
N GLN A 517 -44.87 5.55 -44.61
CA GLN A 517 -45.77 5.93 -45.70
C GLN A 517 -46.43 4.73 -46.40
N GLN A 518 -45.74 3.58 -46.50
CA GLN A 518 -46.35 2.33 -46.99
C GLN A 518 -47.46 1.86 -46.05
N THR A 519 -47.28 2.02 -44.74
CA THR A 519 -48.31 1.72 -43.74
C THR A 519 -49.50 2.69 -43.87
N VAL A 520 -49.26 3.96 -44.23
CA VAL A 520 -50.32 4.93 -44.57
C VAL A 520 -51.13 4.47 -45.79
N LEU A 521 -50.46 4.00 -46.85
CA LEU A 521 -51.16 3.48 -48.05
C LEU A 521 -52.01 2.25 -47.73
N GLU A 522 -51.51 1.34 -46.89
CA GLU A 522 -52.26 0.16 -46.46
C GLU A 522 -53.44 0.53 -45.54
N LEU A 523 -53.30 1.56 -44.71
CA LEU A 523 -54.41 2.16 -43.96
C LEU A 523 -55.48 2.74 -44.90
N VAL A 524 -55.07 3.39 -45.99
CA VAL A 524 -56.02 3.90 -46.99
C VAL A 524 -56.78 2.75 -47.66
N LYS A 525 -56.10 1.67 -48.02
CA LYS A 525 -56.77 0.46 -48.57
C LYS A 525 -57.77 -0.12 -47.58
N TYR A 526 -57.38 -0.23 -46.30
CA TYR A 526 -58.26 -0.69 -45.22
C TYR A 526 -59.50 0.21 -45.06
N LEU A 527 -59.32 1.53 -45.10
CA LEU A 527 -60.39 2.53 -45.07
C LEU A 527 -61.32 2.45 -46.29
N SER A 528 -60.82 1.97 -47.43
CA SER A 528 -61.57 1.81 -48.68
C SER A 528 -62.30 0.45 -48.79
N GLY A 529 -62.16 -0.41 -47.78
CA GLY A 529 -62.78 -1.74 -47.76
C GLY A 529 -61.97 -2.84 -48.46
N GLU A 530 -60.72 -2.56 -48.83
CA GLU A 530 -59.79 -3.55 -49.37
C GLU A 530 -59.05 -4.28 -48.23
N LYS A 531 -58.82 -5.59 -48.40
CA LYS A 531 -58.00 -6.35 -47.45
C LYS A 531 -56.52 -5.97 -47.61
N GLY A 532 -55.97 -5.29 -46.61
CA GLY A 532 -54.55 -4.94 -46.53
C GLY A 532 -53.66 -6.12 -46.07
N LEU A 533 -52.35 -5.94 -46.21
CA LEU A 533 -51.32 -6.94 -45.87
C LEU A 533 -50.62 -6.68 -44.52
N VAL A 534 -51.02 -5.64 -43.80
CA VAL A 534 -50.35 -5.14 -42.58
C VAL A 534 -51.14 -5.54 -41.33
N SER A 535 -50.44 -5.69 -40.18
CA SER A 535 -51.09 -6.05 -38.92
C SER A 535 -52.09 -4.98 -38.49
N LEU A 536 -53.20 -5.40 -37.85
CA LEU A 536 -54.22 -4.48 -37.34
C LEU A 536 -53.62 -3.47 -36.35
N LYS A 537 -52.62 -3.88 -35.57
CA LYS A 537 -51.94 -3.02 -34.60
C LYS A 537 -51.16 -1.89 -35.26
N ASP A 538 -50.43 -2.17 -36.33
CA ASP A 538 -49.71 -1.12 -37.08
C ASP A 538 -50.67 -0.12 -37.74
N LEU A 539 -51.84 -0.61 -38.18
CA LEU A 539 -52.92 0.24 -38.71
C LEU A 539 -53.54 1.13 -37.63
N GLN A 540 -53.76 0.60 -36.43
CA GLN A 540 -54.23 1.36 -35.27
C GLN A 540 -53.24 2.47 -34.89
N ASP A 541 -51.95 2.12 -34.78
CA ASP A 541 -50.89 3.06 -34.40
C ASP A 541 -50.75 4.19 -35.42
N ILE A 542 -50.71 3.87 -36.73
CA ILE A 542 -50.61 4.91 -37.76
C ILE A 542 -51.91 5.72 -37.89
N ALA A 543 -53.08 5.11 -37.69
CA ALA A 543 -54.36 5.81 -37.69
C ALA A 543 -54.42 6.87 -36.58
N GLY A 544 -53.97 6.53 -35.35
CA GLY A 544 -53.86 7.49 -34.25
C GLY A 544 -52.91 8.66 -34.58
N ILE A 545 -51.77 8.39 -35.23
CA ILE A 545 -50.82 9.43 -35.67
C ILE A 545 -51.46 10.36 -36.71
N ILE A 546 -52.07 9.81 -37.77
CA ILE A 546 -52.71 10.61 -38.83
C ILE A 546 -53.92 11.35 -38.26
N LYS A 547 -54.73 10.73 -37.39
CA LYS A 547 -55.88 11.35 -36.71
C LYS A 547 -55.43 12.61 -35.97
N ASN A 548 -54.36 12.51 -35.18
CA ASN A 548 -53.83 13.65 -34.43
C ASN A 548 -53.31 14.75 -35.36
N GLN A 549 -52.61 14.40 -36.45
CA GLN A 549 -52.15 15.37 -37.44
C GLN A 549 -53.32 16.09 -38.11
N ARG A 550 -54.34 15.33 -38.57
CA ARG A 550 -55.51 15.88 -39.26
C ARG A 550 -56.43 16.66 -38.32
N SER A 551 -56.53 16.28 -37.05
CA SER A 551 -57.23 17.05 -36.01
C SER A 551 -56.58 18.42 -35.79
N LYS A 552 -55.24 18.49 -35.73
CA LYS A 552 -54.52 19.76 -35.68
C LYS A 552 -54.67 20.57 -36.97
N SER A 553 -54.66 19.93 -38.14
CA SER A 553 -54.93 20.61 -39.42
C SER A 553 -56.33 21.21 -39.44
N LEU A 554 -57.33 20.47 -38.94
CA LEU A 554 -58.72 20.93 -38.83
C LEU A 554 -58.86 22.09 -37.85
N GLU A 555 -58.21 22.03 -36.68
CA GLU A 555 -58.19 23.12 -35.70
C GLU A 555 -57.56 24.39 -36.27
N ASN A 556 -56.40 24.26 -36.91
CA ASN A 556 -55.71 25.38 -37.57
C ASN A 556 -56.53 25.97 -38.73
N ALA A 557 -57.18 25.12 -39.53
CA ALA A 557 -58.01 25.56 -40.64
C ALA A 557 -59.29 26.25 -40.15
N ARG A 558 -59.92 25.77 -39.06
CA ARG A 558 -61.04 26.44 -38.38
C ARG A 558 -60.63 27.78 -37.75
N ARG A 559 -59.44 27.87 -37.16
CA ARG A 559 -58.89 29.13 -36.63
C ARG A 559 -58.68 30.16 -37.75
N LYS A 560 -58.06 29.75 -38.87
CA LYS A 560 -57.91 30.61 -40.06
C LYS A 560 -59.25 31.02 -40.67
N GLN A 561 -60.24 30.13 -40.67
CA GLN A 561 -61.60 30.42 -41.12
C GLN A 561 -62.29 31.47 -40.24
N ALA A 562 -62.08 31.42 -38.93
CA ALA A 562 -62.59 32.43 -37.99
C ALA A 562 -61.88 33.78 -38.14
N GLU A 563 -60.58 33.79 -38.47
CA GLU A 563 -59.76 34.99 -38.66
C GLU A 563 -59.98 35.68 -40.02
N ASN A 564 -60.44 34.97 -41.07
CA ASN A 564 -60.63 35.51 -42.42
C ASN A 564 -61.75 34.78 -43.22
N ALA A 565 -63.00 34.90 -42.76
CA ALA A 565 -64.15 34.16 -43.32
C ALA A 565 -64.46 34.43 -44.81
N ALA A 566 -63.98 35.53 -45.39
CA ALA A 566 -64.37 35.99 -46.73
C ALA A 566 -63.50 35.49 -47.90
N ARG A 567 -62.47 34.65 -47.68
CA ARG A 567 -61.49 34.29 -48.74
C ARG A 567 -61.07 32.83 -48.84
N LEU A 568 -61.81 31.89 -48.24
CA LEU A 568 -61.54 30.47 -48.47
C LEU A 568 -61.93 30.08 -49.90
N THR A 569 -60.97 29.52 -50.64
CA THR A 569 -61.18 28.93 -51.96
C THR A 569 -62.16 27.75 -51.89
N VAL A 570 -62.74 27.36 -53.03
CA VAL A 570 -63.69 26.22 -53.11
C VAL A 570 -63.01 24.92 -52.67
N GLU A 571 -61.71 24.74 -52.96
CA GLU A 571 -60.91 23.61 -52.49
C GLU A 571 -60.73 23.62 -50.96
N GLU A 572 -60.40 24.77 -50.35
CA GLU A 572 -60.21 24.85 -48.90
C GLU A 572 -61.51 24.60 -48.11
N ARG A 573 -62.67 24.97 -48.67
CA ARG A 573 -63.98 24.64 -48.08
C ARG A 573 -64.29 23.15 -48.18
N THR A 574 -64.00 22.53 -49.32
CA THR A 574 -64.19 21.08 -49.53
C THR A 574 -63.25 20.27 -48.64
N ASP A 575 -62.04 20.77 -48.38
CA ASP A 575 -61.08 20.17 -47.45
C ASP A 575 -61.54 20.23 -45.99
N LEU A 576 -62.05 21.40 -45.57
CA LEU A 576 -62.60 21.61 -44.24
C LEU A 576 -63.84 20.74 -43.95
N GLU A 577 -64.69 20.52 -44.95
CA GLU A 577 -65.89 19.68 -44.83
C GLU A 577 -65.57 18.18 -44.78
N GLY A 578 -64.51 17.71 -45.46
CA GLY A 578 -64.13 16.29 -45.51
C GLY A 578 -63.23 15.81 -44.36
N LEU A 579 -62.50 16.73 -43.69
CA LEU A 579 -61.59 16.40 -42.59
C LEU A 579 -62.28 15.76 -41.37
N PRO A 580 -63.45 16.23 -40.89
CA PRO A 580 -64.16 15.59 -39.78
C PRO A 580 -64.53 14.13 -40.05
N ASP A 581 -64.97 13.84 -41.28
CA ASP A 581 -65.34 12.48 -41.71
C ASP A 581 -64.11 11.57 -41.74
N LEU A 582 -62.97 12.07 -42.24
CA LEU A 582 -61.71 11.33 -42.21
C LEU A 582 -61.20 11.10 -40.78
N ILE A 583 -61.28 12.11 -39.89
CA ILE A 583 -60.87 11.98 -38.48
C ILE A 583 -61.70 10.91 -37.77
N LYS A 584 -63.03 10.91 -37.98
CA LYS A 584 -63.93 9.91 -37.41
C LYS A 584 -63.64 8.50 -37.95
N ALA A 585 -63.34 8.39 -39.24
CA ALA A 585 -62.94 7.11 -39.83
C ALA A 585 -61.61 6.60 -39.23
N LEU A 586 -60.61 7.47 -39.07
CA LEU A 586 -59.32 7.12 -38.43
C LEU A 586 -59.48 6.75 -36.95
N GLU A 587 -60.36 7.44 -36.22
CA GLU A 587 -60.70 7.10 -34.83
C GLU A 587 -61.35 5.71 -34.73
N THR A 588 -62.21 5.36 -35.68
CA THR A 588 -62.83 4.02 -35.74
C THR A 588 -61.77 2.93 -35.99
N VAL A 589 -60.80 3.18 -36.88
CA VAL A 589 -59.67 2.26 -37.11
C VAL A 589 -58.79 2.11 -35.86
N GLU A 590 -58.50 3.20 -35.16
CA GLU A 590 -57.72 3.19 -33.91
C GLU A 590 -58.37 2.32 -32.82
N HIS A 591 -59.70 2.26 -32.76
CA HIS A 591 -60.45 1.37 -31.86
C HIS A 591 -60.55 -0.09 -32.38
N GLY A 592 -59.96 -0.41 -33.53
CA GLY A 592 -59.94 -1.75 -34.12
C GLY A 592 -61.20 -2.12 -34.91
N GLU A 593 -62.02 -1.13 -35.28
CA GLU A 593 -63.27 -1.33 -36.00
C GLU A 593 -63.14 -0.98 -37.49
N GLN A 594 -64.07 -1.46 -38.33
CA GLN A 594 -64.13 -1.13 -39.74
C GLN A 594 -64.96 0.15 -39.95
N PRO A 595 -64.36 1.25 -40.44
CA PRO A 595 -65.07 2.50 -40.66
C PRO A 595 -65.92 2.50 -41.93
N ILE A 596 -66.94 3.36 -41.95
CA ILE A 596 -67.67 3.77 -43.16
C ILE A 596 -67.26 5.20 -43.48
N ILE A 597 -66.61 5.42 -44.63
CA ILE A 597 -66.17 6.74 -45.08
C ILE A 597 -67.16 7.32 -46.11
N SER A 598 -67.50 8.60 -45.94
CA SER A 598 -68.40 9.31 -46.86
C SER A 598 -67.67 9.67 -48.18
N SER A 599 -68.44 10.05 -49.20
CA SER A 599 -67.88 10.58 -50.46
C SER A 599 -67.01 11.83 -50.26
N LYS A 600 -67.28 12.65 -49.22
CA LYS A 600 -66.45 13.81 -48.84
C LYS A 600 -65.15 13.38 -48.14
N GLY A 601 -65.21 12.36 -47.28
CA GLY A 601 -64.03 11.77 -46.65
C GLY A 601 -63.08 11.09 -47.65
N LEU A 602 -63.63 10.48 -48.71
CA LEU A 602 -62.83 9.87 -49.80
C LEU A 602 -61.93 10.88 -50.53
N VAL A 603 -62.34 12.14 -50.68
CA VAL A 603 -61.49 13.18 -51.28
C VAL A 603 -60.25 13.45 -50.43
N GLN A 604 -60.39 13.48 -49.10
CA GLN A 604 -59.26 13.63 -48.18
C GLN A 604 -58.38 12.38 -48.10
N LEU A 605 -59.00 11.21 -48.27
CA LEU A 605 -58.31 9.94 -48.35
C LEU A 605 -57.38 9.86 -49.58
N ASN A 606 -57.86 10.30 -50.74
CA ASN A 606 -57.04 10.35 -51.96
C ASN A 606 -55.87 11.34 -51.82
N LYS A 607 -56.07 12.48 -51.14
CA LYS A 607 -54.96 13.40 -50.82
C LYS A 607 -53.88 12.76 -49.93
N LEU A 608 -54.25 11.84 -49.04
CA LEU A 608 -53.30 11.06 -48.25
C LEU A 608 -52.50 10.09 -49.12
N VAL A 609 -53.14 9.46 -50.11
CA VAL A 609 -52.47 8.59 -51.10
C VAL A 609 -51.45 9.38 -51.89
N ASP A 610 -51.86 10.49 -52.53
CA ASP A 610 -50.97 11.31 -53.35
C ASP A 610 -49.76 11.82 -52.54
N THR A 611 -50.00 12.21 -51.28
CA THR A 611 -48.94 12.65 -50.37
C THR A 611 -47.99 11.51 -50.02
N ALA A 612 -48.52 10.34 -49.63
CA ALA A 612 -47.72 9.20 -49.23
C ALA A 612 -46.89 8.65 -50.41
N GLU A 613 -47.47 8.51 -51.60
CA GLU A 613 -46.76 8.07 -52.81
C GLU A 613 -45.66 9.05 -53.22
N LYS A 614 -45.94 10.35 -53.20
CA LYS A 614 -44.95 11.40 -53.48
C LYS A 614 -43.77 11.34 -52.49
N VAL A 615 -44.05 11.23 -51.19
CA VAL A 615 -43.02 11.14 -50.15
C VAL A 615 -42.21 9.84 -50.27
N ILE A 616 -42.83 8.72 -50.66
CA ILE A 616 -42.12 7.47 -50.93
C ILE A 616 -41.15 7.66 -52.09
N GLU A 617 -41.59 8.24 -53.21
CA GLU A 617 -40.77 8.40 -54.40
C GLU A 617 -39.62 9.40 -54.18
N GLU A 618 -39.89 10.52 -53.50
CA GLU A 618 -38.86 11.48 -53.07
C GLU A 618 -37.83 10.82 -52.15
N ASN A 619 -38.26 10.06 -51.14
CA ASN A 619 -37.34 9.37 -50.24
C ASN A 619 -36.53 8.28 -50.94
N LYS A 620 -37.10 7.53 -51.90
CA LYS A 620 -36.35 6.56 -52.72
C LYS A 620 -35.25 7.23 -53.52
N LYS A 621 -35.52 8.40 -54.10
CA LYS A 621 -34.51 9.18 -54.82
C LYS A 621 -33.38 9.63 -53.88
N ILE A 622 -33.73 10.16 -52.70
CA ILE A 622 -32.75 10.57 -51.69
C ILE A 622 -31.92 9.38 -51.21
N ILE A 623 -32.53 8.20 -51.00
CA ILE A 623 -31.80 6.98 -50.62
C ILE A 623 -30.76 6.63 -51.68
N LYS A 624 -31.11 6.61 -52.97
CA LYS A 624 -30.14 6.35 -54.06
C LYS A 624 -28.96 7.33 -54.05
N GLU A 625 -29.24 8.62 -53.83
CA GLU A 625 -28.20 9.64 -53.71
C GLU A 625 -27.30 9.39 -52.48
N LYS A 626 -27.89 8.99 -51.34
CA LYS A 626 -27.15 8.68 -50.11
C LYS A 626 -26.39 7.36 -50.16
N GLU A 627 -26.89 6.35 -50.86
CA GLU A 627 -26.18 5.08 -51.10
C GLU A 627 -24.92 5.30 -51.96
N LEU A 628 -24.96 6.27 -52.89
CA LEU A 628 -23.79 6.70 -53.64
C LEU A 628 -22.78 7.43 -52.73
N GLU A 629 -23.24 8.32 -51.84
CA GLU A 629 -22.40 8.94 -50.81
C GLU A 629 -21.79 7.88 -49.86
N GLU A 630 -22.57 6.86 -49.47
CA GLU A 630 -22.12 5.78 -48.59
C GLU A 630 -21.01 4.97 -49.25
N SER A 631 -21.16 4.68 -50.55
CA SER A 631 -20.14 3.97 -51.34
C SER A 631 -18.83 4.75 -51.41
N LYS A 632 -18.89 6.08 -51.57
CA LYS A 632 -17.71 6.96 -51.52
C LYS A 632 -17.08 6.99 -50.12
N ALA A 633 -17.88 7.10 -49.07
CA ALA A 633 -17.39 7.08 -47.69
C ALA A 633 -16.77 5.73 -47.32
N LYS A 634 -17.32 4.60 -47.82
CA LYS A 634 -16.73 3.26 -47.66
C LYS A 634 -15.36 3.18 -48.33
N ALA A 635 -15.23 3.67 -49.57
CA ALA A 635 -13.95 3.70 -50.26
C ALA A 635 -12.90 4.55 -49.52
N GLU A 636 -13.31 5.69 -48.95
CA GLU A 636 -12.44 6.54 -48.13
C GLU A 636 -12.01 5.85 -46.82
N VAL A 637 -12.90 5.12 -46.16
CA VAL A 637 -12.55 4.30 -44.98
C VAL A 637 -11.53 3.22 -45.36
N VAL A 638 -11.76 2.49 -46.46
CA VAL A 638 -10.84 1.44 -46.93
C VAL A 638 -9.45 2.01 -47.22
N GLU A 639 -9.39 3.16 -47.91
CA GLU A 639 -8.13 3.80 -48.26
C GLU A 639 -7.40 4.34 -47.02
N THR A 640 -8.11 4.98 -46.09
CA THR A 640 -7.51 5.46 -44.84
C THR A 640 -7.07 4.31 -43.92
N GLU A 641 -7.77 3.18 -43.91
CA GLU A 641 -7.35 1.96 -43.21
C GLU A 641 -6.14 1.30 -43.87
N ARG A 642 -6.02 1.31 -45.20
CA ARG A 642 -4.81 0.87 -45.91
C ARG A 642 -3.60 1.72 -45.49
N ILE A 643 -3.73 3.04 -45.52
CA ILE A 643 -2.67 3.98 -45.09
C ILE A 643 -2.33 3.74 -43.61
N TRP A 644 -3.32 3.45 -42.76
CA TRP A 644 -3.09 3.08 -41.36
C TRP A 644 -2.26 1.79 -41.22
N GLN A 645 -2.59 0.74 -41.98
CA GLN A 645 -1.87 -0.53 -42.00
C GLN A 645 -0.43 -0.37 -42.51
N GLU A 646 -0.22 0.44 -43.55
CA GLU A 646 1.11 0.76 -44.08
C GLU A 646 2.01 1.46 -43.05
N ASN A 647 1.41 2.18 -42.09
CA ASN A 647 2.10 2.86 -41.00
C ASN A 647 2.14 2.05 -39.68
N SER A 648 1.72 0.78 -39.68
CA SER A 648 1.65 -0.07 -38.48
C SER A 648 2.99 -0.19 -37.73
N GLN A 649 4.12 -0.27 -38.44
CA GLN A 649 5.45 -0.32 -37.84
C GLN A 649 5.81 0.99 -37.11
N SER A 650 5.40 2.14 -37.66
CA SER A 650 5.61 3.44 -37.02
C SER A 650 4.77 3.58 -35.75
N TRP A 651 3.56 3.03 -35.73
CA TRP A 651 2.72 2.95 -34.53
C TRP A 651 3.32 2.06 -33.46
N LEU A 652 3.81 0.86 -33.83
CA LEU A 652 4.50 -0.03 -32.90
C LEU A 652 5.75 0.64 -32.32
N ARG A 653 6.52 1.33 -33.16
CA ARG A 653 7.69 2.09 -32.74
C ARG A 653 7.33 3.23 -31.78
N LEU A 654 6.24 3.96 -32.04
CA LEU A 654 5.75 4.99 -31.13
C LEU A 654 5.36 4.39 -29.78
N GLN A 655 4.69 3.23 -29.77
CA GLN A 655 4.34 2.54 -28.53
C GLN A 655 5.58 2.09 -27.77
N ASN A 656 6.54 1.45 -28.44
CA ASN A 656 7.82 1.05 -27.83
C ASN A 656 8.58 2.24 -27.24
N ILE A 657 8.57 3.41 -27.90
CA ILE A 657 9.21 4.63 -27.37
C ILE A 657 8.46 5.13 -26.13
N LYS A 658 7.11 5.09 -26.12
CA LYS A 658 6.32 5.45 -24.93
C LYS A 658 6.62 4.51 -23.76
N ASP A 659 6.70 3.20 -24.02
CA ASP A 659 6.99 2.21 -23.00
C ASP A 659 8.41 2.40 -22.44
N GLN A 660 9.41 2.63 -23.31
CA GLN A 660 10.77 2.98 -22.89
C GLN A 660 10.82 4.27 -22.07
N LEU A 661 10.11 5.33 -22.49
CA LEU A 661 10.04 6.59 -21.74
C LEU A 661 9.37 6.41 -20.37
N SER A 662 8.34 5.56 -20.29
CA SER A 662 7.67 5.19 -19.04
C SER A 662 8.64 4.49 -18.08
N GLU A 663 9.38 3.49 -18.56
CA GLU A 663 10.39 2.78 -17.77
C GLU A 663 11.53 3.71 -17.30
N LEU A 664 12.01 4.61 -18.16
CA LEU A 664 13.02 5.61 -17.77
C LEU A 664 12.50 6.62 -16.73
N GLY A 665 11.19 6.85 -16.67
CA GLY A 665 10.53 7.72 -15.70
C GLY A 665 10.21 7.05 -14.37
N LYS A 666 10.28 5.71 -14.30
CA LYS A 666 9.92 4.91 -13.13
C LYS A 666 10.81 5.17 -11.92
N TYR A 667 12.11 5.35 -12.15
CA TYR A 667 13.11 5.56 -11.09
C TYR A 667 13.42 7.05 -10.92
N ASN A 668 12.40 7.81 -10.50
CA ASN A 668 12.56 9.22 -10.17
C ASN A 668 13.15 9.34 -8.75
N PRO A 669 14.29 10.02 -8.56
CA PRO A 669 14.90 10.11 -7.24
C PRO A 669 14.16 11.03 -6.25
N PHE A 670 13.09 11.69 -6.68
CA PHE A 670 12.29 12.62 -5.88
C PHE A 670 10.78 12.35 -5.97
N PRO A 671 10.00 12.70 -4.92
CA PRO A 671 10.49 13.25 -3.65
C PRO A 671 11.28 12.21 -2.86
N LEU A 672 12.19 12.65 -1.97
CA LEU A 672 13.10 11.77 -1.25
C LEU A 672 12.34 10.76 -0.37
N THR A 673 11.15 11.13 0.10
CA THR A 673 10.21 10.22 0.77
C THR A 673 9.96 8.94 -0.02
N ASP A 674 9.87 9.03 -1.34
CA ASP A 674 9.40 7.97 -2.23
C ASP A 674 10.54 7.12 -2.73
N ASN A 675 11.78 7.47 -2.41
CA ASN A 675 12.95 6.87 -3.02
C ASN A 675 13.45 5.67 -2.18
N PRO A 676 13.32 4.43 -2.67
CA PRO A 676 13.89 3.22 -2.06
C PRO A 676 15.33 3.37 -1.57
N PHE A 677 16.18 4.00 -2.36
CA PHE A 677 17.59 4.14 -2.04
C PHE A 677 17.79 4.94 -0.75
N ILE A 678 16.97 5.98 -0.52
CA ILE A 678 16.99 6.79 0.71
C ILE A 678 16.69 5.91 1.92
N HIS A 679 15.65 5.07 1.84
CA HIS A 679 15.25 4.16 2.92
C HIS A 679 16.35 3.16 3.31
N HIS A 680 17.11 2.65 2.33
CA HIS A 680 18.26 1.80 2.61
C HIS A 680 19.43 2.56 3.22
N ALA A 681 19.78 3.74 2.69
CA ALA A 681 20.85 4.57 3.22
C ALA A 681 20.65 4.86 4.71
N MET A 682 19.39 5.09 5.08
CA MET A 682 18.91 5.31 6.42
C MET A 682 19.06 4.11 7.37
N GLN A 683 19.23 2.88 6.88
CA GLN A 683 19.55 1.72 7.73
C GLN A 683 21.01 1.72 8.22
N PHE A 684 21.85 2.61 7.67
CA PHE A 684 23.29 2.68 7.87
C PHE A 684 23.77 4.00 8.48
N LEU A 685 22.92 4.70 9.23
CA LEU A 685 23.22 6.02 9.85
C LEU A 685 24.36 6.01 10.88
N TRP A 686 24.79 4.83 11.33
CA TRP A 686 25.99 4.65 12.14
C TRP A 686 27.29 4.88 11.35
N ASP A 687 27.22 4.95 10.02
CA ASP A 687 28.33 5.28 9.13
C ASP A 687 28.14 6.70 8.57
N SER A 688 29.17 7.51 8.77
CA SER A 688 29.20 8.93 8.42
C SER A 688 28.95 9.21 6.94
N ASP A 689 29.34 8.31 6.02
CA ASP A 689 29.09 8.51 4.58
C ASP A 689 27.59 8.56 4.26
N PHE A 690 26.77 7.77 4.96
CA PHE A 690 25.33 7.78 4.76
C PHE A 690 24.68 9.04 5.37
N VAL A 691 25.26 9.59 6.44
CA VAL A 691 24.85 10.88 7.00
C VAL A 691 25.15 12.02 6.00
N VAL A 692 26.35 12.04 5.41
CA VAL A 692 26.73 12.99 4.35
C VAL A 692 25.79 12.87 3.15
N PHE A 693 25.57 11.64 2.68
CA PHE A 693 24.66 11.37 1.56
C PHE A 693 23.26 11.96 1.79
N LEU A 694 22.65 11.71 2.96
CA LEU A 694 21.31 12.21 3.26
C LEU A 694 21.28 13.74 3.40
N LYS A 695 22.30 14.34 4.02
CA LYS A 695 22.43 15.81 4.11
C LYS A 695 22.47 16.44 2.73
N GLU A 696 23.27 15.89 1.81
CA GLU A 696 23.38 16.41 0.44
C GLU A 696 22.13 16.13 -0.39
N ALA A 697 21.49 14.97 -0.24
CA ALA A 697 20.22 14.66 -0.90
C ALA A 697 19.14 15.70 -0.54
N VAL A 698 19.02 16.05 0.75
CA VAL A 698 18.09 17.07 1.24
C VAL A 698 18.39 18.44 0.63
N LYS A 699 19.65 18.88 0.61
CA LYS A 699 20.04 20.13 -0.04
C LYS A 699 19.62 20.18 -1.52
N ILE A 700 19.75 19.08 -2.25
CA ILE A 700 19.33 19.00 -3.65
C ILE A 700 17.79 19.08 -3.77
N GLN A 701 17.04 18.40 -2.90
CA GLN A 701 15.58 18.49 -2.86
C GLN A 701 15.11 19.91 -2.57
N GLU A 702 15.69 20.58 -1.57
CA GLU A 702 15.34 21.96 -1.22
C GLU A 702 15.65 22.93 -2.35
N GLY A 703 16.84 22.85 -2.96
CA GLY A 703 17.20 23.68 -4.11
C GLY A 703 16.23 23.50 -5.30
N ARG A 704 15.69 22.28 -5.49
CA ARG A 704 14.63 22.03 -6.47
C ARG A 704 13.29 22.66 -6.05
N LEU A 705 12.87 22.52 -4.80
CA LEU A 705 11.60 23.05 -4.30
C LEU A 705 11.56 24.59 -4.33
N HIS A 706 12.68 25.23 -4.02
CA HIS A 706 12.85 26.68 -4.08
C HIS A 706 13.20 27.20 -5.48
N SER A 707 13.18 26.34 -6.50
CA SER A 707 13.51 26.68 -7.90
C SER A 707 14.89 27.30 -8.11
N GLU A 708 15.82 27.08 -7.18
CA GLU A 708 17.24 27.47 -7.28
C GLU A 708 17.97 26.60 -8.31
N VAL A 709 17.50 25.36 -8.48
CA VAL A 709 18.04 24.35 -9.39
C VAL A 709 16.91 23.83 -10.28
N SER A 710 17.17 23.66 -11.58
CA SER A 710 16.16 23.09 -12.49
C SER A 710 15.83 21.63 -12.14
N LYS A 711 14.63 21.15 -12.50
CA LYS A 711 14.22 19.76 -12.21
C LYS A 711 15.20 18.72 -12.77
N ASP A 712 15.68 18.94 -14.00
CA ASP A 712 16.60 18.02 -14.67
C ASP A 712 17.99 18.05 -14.02
N GLU A 713 18.47 19.24 -13.64
CA GLU A 713 19.74 19.39 -12.93
C GLU A 713 19.71 18.75 -11.54
N ALA A 714 18.61 18.93 -10.79
CA ALA A 714 18.42 18.28 -9.49
C ALA A 714 18.42 16.75 -9.62
N VAL A 715 17.72 16.20 -10.63
CA VAL A 715 17.72 14.77 -10.92
C VAL A 715 19.13 14.27 -11.26
N ALA A 716 19.88 14.99 -12.11
CA ALA A 716 21.25 14.62 -12.48
C ALA A 716 22.20 14.64 -11.27
N ARG A 717 22.14 15.69 -10.43
CA ARG A 717 22.91 15.78 -9.19
C ARG A 717 22.60 14.64 -8.24
N MET A 718 21.33 14.31 -8.06
CA MET A 718 20.90 13.23 -7.17
C MET A 718 21.34 11.86 -7.69
N LYS A 719 21.24 11.60 -8.99
CA LYS A 719 21.71 10.35 -9.62
C LYS A 719 23.22 10.17 -9.47
N ASN A 720 24.00 11.24 -9.66
CA ASN A 720 25.45 11.22 -9.41
C ASN A 720 25.75 10.92 -7.94
N LEU A 721 25.07 11.60 -7.01
CA LEU A 721 25.22 11.38 -5.58
C LEU A 721 24.92 9.92 -5.20
N VAL A 722 23.82 9.34 -5.71
CA VAL A 722 23.48 7.91 -5.53
C VAL A 722 24.58 7.02 -6.12
N GLY A 723 25.08 7.34 -7.32
CA GLY A 723 26.15 6.57 -7.98
C GLY A 723 27.45 6.51 -7.17
N GLN A 724 27.75 7.54 -6.38
CA GLN A 724 28.93 7.55 -5.49
C GLN A 724 28.75 6.64 -4.28
N ILE A 725 27.59 6.66 -3.61
CA ILE A 725 27.36 5.88 -2.39
C ILE A 725 26.90 4.43 -2.66
N TYR A 726 26.35 4.15 -3.86
CA TYR A 726 25.82 2.83 -4.25
C TYR A 726 26.80 1.67 -3.99
N PRO A 727 28.09 1.74 -4.37
CA PRO A 727 29.03 0.63 -4.15
C PRO A 727 29.17 0.24 -2.67
N LYS A 728 29.11 1.21 -1.75
CA LYS A 728 29.16 0.94 -0.30
C LYS A 728 27.89 0.30 0.21
N LEU A 729 26.74 0.80 -0.22
CA LEU A 729 25.44 0.18 0.08
C LEU A 729 25.38 -1.26 -0.45
N GLU A 730 25.84 -1.49 -1.67
CA GLU A 730 25.91 -2.82 -2.29
C GLU A 730 26.78 -3.76 -1.47
N ALA A 731 27.99 -3.34 -1.11
CA ALA A 731 28.91 -4.13 -0.29
C ALA A 731 28.30 -4.46 1.09
N TYR A 732 27.65 -3.50 1.74
CA TYR A 732 27.00 -3.71 3.03
C TYR A 732 25.86 -4.72 2.91
N LEU A 733 24.97 -4.58 1.91
CA LEU A 733 23.90 -5.55 1.69
C LEU A 733 24.47 -6.94 1.36
N LYS A 734 25.43 -7.06 0.45
CA LYS A 734 26.06 -8.36 0.14
C LYS A 734 26.68 -9.01 1.36
N TYR A 735 27.35 -8.24 2.21
CA TYR A 735 27.89 -8.76 3.47
C TYR A 735 26.78 -9.22 4.42
N LEU A 736 25.75 -8.40 4.67
CA LEU A 736 24.63 -8.77 5.54
C LEU A 736 23.97 -10.10 5.15
N TYR A 737 23.87 -10.37 3.85
CA TYR A 737 23.31 -11.59 3.29
C TYR A 737 24.32 -12.71 3.04
N GLY A 738 25.58 -12.55 3.47
CA GLY A 738 26.61 -13.59 3.42
C GLY A 738 27.13 -13.92 2.02
N GLN A 739 26.99 -13.01 1.05
CA GLN A 739 27.53 -13.20 -0.30
C GLN A 739 29.01 -12.82 -0.43
N ILE A 740 29.53 -11.98 0.49
CA ILE A 740 30.92 -11.56 0.52
C ILE A 740 31.45 -11.56 1.96
N ASP A 741 32.77 -11.52 2.10
CA ASP A 741 33.47 -11.29 3.37
C ASP A 741 33.29 -9.84 3.87
N TYR A 742 33.77 -9.56 5.09
CA TYR A 742 33.68 -8.24 5.69
C TYR A 742 34.22 -7.15 4.74
N PRO A 743 33.43 -6.10 4.40
CA PRO A 743 33.79 -5.13 3.38
C PRO A 743 34.76 -4.07 3.93
N THR A 744 35.97 -4.49 4.31
CA THR A 744 37.00 -3.67 4.97
C THR A 744 37.29 -2.39 4.22
N GLU A 745 37.49 -2.46 2.90
CA GLU A 745 37.82 -1.30 2.07
C GLU A 745 36.73 -0.23 2.16
N PHE A 746 35.47 -0.61 1.95
CA PHE A 746 34.34 0.32 2.02
C PHE A 746 34.03 0.84 3.42
N ARG A 747 34.21 0.00 4.45
CA ARG A 747 33.88 0.37 5.83
C ARG A 747 34.80 1.43 6.41
N PHE A 748 36.08 1.40 6.03
CA PHE A 748 37.10 2.30 6.56
C PHE A 748 37.51 3.41 5.58
N SER A 749 37.03 3.37 4.34
CA SER A 749 37.14 4.49 3.40
C SER A 749 36.04 5.53 3.62
N GLN A 750 36.38 6.81 3.50
CA GLN A 750 35.41 7.87 3.22
C GLN A 750 35.19 7.94 1.71
N ILE A 751 33.95 7.74 1.29
CA ILE A 751 33.58 7.83 -0.14
C ILE A 751 33.06 9.22 -0.47
N LEU A 752 32.36 9.85 0.47
CA LEU A 752 31.84 11.19 0.32
C LEU A 752 32.62 12.14 1.24
N ASN A 753 33.32 13.11 0.63
CA ASN A 753 34.01 14.15 1.39
C ASN A 753 33.01 15.22 1.83
N CYS A 754 33.15 15.69 3.07
CA CYS A 754 32.52 16.94 3.50
C CYS A 754 33.19 18.10 2.74
N TYR A 755 32.43 18.83 1.93
CA TYR A 755 32.84 20.12 1.38
C TYR A 755 32.27 21.27 2.20
#